data_AF-A0AA96SZV4-F1
#
_entry.id   AF-A0AA96SZV4-F1
#
_cell.length_a   1.000
_cell.length_b   1.000
_cell.length_c   1.000
_cell.angle_alpha   90.00
_cell.angle_beta   90.00
_cell.angle_gamma   90.00
#
_symmetry.space_group_name_H-M   'P 1'
#
loop_
_entity.id
_entity.type
_entity.pdbx_description
1 polymer ?
#
loop_
_entity_poly.entity_id
_entity_poly.type
_entity_poly.pdbx_seq_one_letter_code
_entity_poly.pdbx_strand_id
1 'polypeptide(L)'
;MSDTAVVANTGLAKFIFGRLTLESFPYHEPILVATFAMVALGGIVLLAALTYFKLWGYLWKEWFTSVDHKKIGIMYMVLGIIMLLRGFADAIMMRAQQAMAFNGSDGFLPAHHYDQVFTAHGVIMIFFVAMPLVTGLMNYIVPLQIGARDVSFPFLNNFSFWMTTGGAILVMMSLFVGEFAKTGWLAYPPLSNIGYSPDVGVDYYIWALQVAGVGTTLSGINLIATIVKMRAPGMTMMKMPIFTWTSLCTNVLIVASFPILTAVLALLSLDRYVGTNFFTNDLGGNPMMYVNLIWIWGHPEVYILILPLFGVFSEVTSTFSGKKLFGYTSMVYATLVITILSYLVWLHHFFTMGSGASVNSFFGITTMIISIPTGAKIFNWLFTMYRGRIRFELPMMWTIAFMLTFVIGGMTGVLLAVPPADFVLHNSLFLIAHFHNVIIGGVVFGIFAAINFWFPKAFGFKLDQFWGKVSFWGWVLGFYFAFMPLYVLGLMGVTRRLRTFDDPSLQIWFVIAAFGAVLIAIGIGAFLVQIAVSIWNREKLRDTTGDPWNGRTLEWATSSPPPDYNFAFTPVIHDNDSWWDMKRRGYTRPLEGFRPIHMPKNTGTGVILSVLATAMGFALIWYMWWLAALSFIAIVGVAIFHTFNYNRDFHIPVEDVIRTEGERTKLLAVQAAS
;
A
#
# COMPACT_ATOMS: atom_id res chain seq x y z
N MET A 1 42.35 -1.86 35.77
CA MET A 1 42.27 -3.16 36.46
C MET A 1 40.87 -3.26 37.05
N SER A 2 39.92 -3.98 36.49
CA SER A 2 39.98 -5.32 35.91
C SER A 2 39.50 -5.38 34.46
N ASP A 3 40.39 -5.88 33.60
CA ASP A 3 40.08 -6.47 32.30
C ASP A 3 39.23 -7.73 32.48
N THR A 4 38.06 -7.78 31.86
CA THR A 4 37.38 -9.04 31.53
C THR A 4 36.78 -8.94 30.13
N ALA A 5 37.55 -9.48 29.18
CA ALA A 5 37.12 -10.11 27.92
C ALA A 5 36.27 -9.27 26.94
N VAL A 6 36.89 -8.28 26.29
CA VAL A 6 36.58 -8.00 24.88
C VAL A 6 37.09 -9.19 24.09
N VAL A 7 36.21 -10.13 23.73
CA VAL A 7 36.55 -11.15 22.74
C VAL A 7 36.83 -10.43 21.44
N ALA A 8 38.11 -10.28 21.13
CA ALA A 8 38.59 -9.80 19.85
C ALA A 8 37.95 -10.64 18.75
N ASN A 9 37.05 -10.03 17.98
CA ASN A 9 36.41 -10.68 16.85
C ASN A 9 37.54 -11.00 15.84
N THR A 10 37.90 -12.27 15.72
CA THR A 10 38.97 -12.74 14.82
C THR A 10 38.74 -12.18 13.41
N GLY A 11 39.81 -11.88 12.65
CA GLY A 11 39.68 -11.33 11.30
C GLY A 11 38.78 -12.18 10.38
N LEU A 12 38.73 -13.49 10.63
CA LEU A 12 37.83 -14.42 9.95
C LEU A 12 36.35 -14.21 10.33
N ALA A 13 36.03 -14.04 11.62
CA ALA A 13 34.65 -13.81 12.06
C ALA A 13 34.11 -12.45 11.56
N LYS A 14 34.93 -11.40 11.56
CA LYS A 14 34.58 -10.11 10.95
C LYS A 14 34.43 -10.21 9.42
N PHE A 15 35.22 -11.03 8.75
CA PHE A 15 35.06 -11.29 7.31
C PHE A 15 33.74 -12.02 7.01
N ILE A 16 33.40 -13.05 7.79
CA ILE A 16 32.19 -13.86 7.57
C ILE A 16 30.92 -13.09 7.93
N PHE A 17 30.87 -12.51 9.12
CA PHE A 17 29.66 -11.91 9.69
C PHE A 17 29.60 -10.38 9.60
N GLY A 18 30.66 -9.72 9.11
CA GLY A 18 30.72 -8.27 9.00
C GLY A 18 30.60 -7.60 10.39
N ARG A 19 29.59 -6.74 10.56
CA ARG A 19 29.26 -6.08 11.82
C ARG A 19 28.26 -6.85 12.70
N LEU A 20 27.80 -8.03 12.26
CA LEU A 20 26.82 -8.82 13.00
C LEU A 20 27.51 -9.54 14.18
N THR A 21 27.00 -9.31 15.37
CA THR A 21 27.49 -9.89 16.63
C THR A 21 26.33 -10.46 17.43
N LEU A 22 26.62 -11.22 18.50
CA LEU A 22 25.56 -11.69 19.40
C LEU A 22 24.82 -10.53 20.06
N GLU A 23 25.50 -9.42 20.34
CA GLU A 23 24.90 -8.18 20.89
C GLU A 23 23.89 -7.52 19.95
N SER A 24 23.88 -7.89 18.66
CA SER A 24 22.90 -7.42 17.70
C SER A 24 21.50 -7.98 17.94
N PHE A 25 21.34 -8.98 18.81
CA PHE A 25 20.04 -9.55 19.15
C PHE A 25 19.51 -8.93 20.46
N PRO A 26 18.23 -8.52 20.53
CA PRO A 26 17.68 -7.80 21.67
C PRO A 26 17.28 -8.74 22.83
N TYR A 27 18.18 -9.62 23.28
CA TYR A 27 17.89 -10.59 24.35
C TYR A 27 17.70 -9.97 25.74
N HIS A 28 18.06 -8.70 25.91
CA HIS A 28 17.91 -7.94 27.14
C HIS A 28 16.59 -7.13 27.20
N GLU A 29 15.86 -7.04 26.10
CA GLU A 29 14.66 -6.21 25.98
C GLU A 29 13.38 -7.05 26.16
N PRO A 30 12.66 -6.95 27.29
CA PRO A 30 11.55 -7.86 27.59
C PRO A 30 10.42 -7.84 26.54
N ILE A 31 10.10 -6.65 26.03
CA ILE A 31 9.04 -6.47 25.01
C ILE A 31 9.45 -7.18 23.71
N LEU A 32 10.70 -7.03 23.28
CA LEU A 32 11.19 -7.63 22.04
C LEU A 32 11.40 -9.13 22.18
N VAL A 33 11.87 -9.61 23.33
CA VAL A 33 11.98 -11.05 23.63
C VAL A 33 10.61 -11.72 23.62
N ALA A 34 9.62 -11.14 24.30
CA ALA A 34 8.25 -11.66 24.30
C ALA A 34 7.65 -11.65 22.89
N THR A 35 7.87 -10.57 22.13
CA THR A 35 7.43 -10.46 20.74
C THR A 35 8.09 -11.53 19.86
N PHE A 36 9.40 -11.73 20.00
CA PHE A 36 10.14 -12.76 19.27
C PHE A 36 9.63 -14.15 19.61
N ALA A 37 9.42 -14.48 20.89
CA ALA A 37 8.87 -15.77 21.30
C ALA A 37 7.49 -16.03 20.69
N MET A 38 6.60 -15.04 20.70
CA MET A 38 5.26 -15.16 20.10
C MET A 38 5.31 -15.30 18.57
N VAL A 39 6.15 -14.51 17.90
CA VAL A 39 6.32 -14.58 16.43
C VAL A 39 6.97 -15.90 16.02
N ALA A 40 8.00 -16.36 16.75
CA ALA A 40 8.66 -17.63 16.51
C ALA A 40 7.68 -18.80 16.74
N LEU A 41 6.90 -18.78 17.82
CA LEU A 41 5.87 -19.77 18.07
C LEU A 41 4.82 -19.78 16.96
N GLY A 42 4.31 -18.62 16.56
CA GLY A 42 3.37 -18.49 15.45
C GLY A 42 3.95 -19.01 14.13
N GLY A 43 5.21 -18.70 13.85
CA GLY A 43 5.95 -19.20 12.68
C GLY A 43 6.12 -20.71 12.69
N ILE A 44 6.47 -21.30 13.84
CA ILE A 44 6.59 -22.75 14.01
C ILE A 44 5.23 -23.43 13.83
N VAL A 45 4.16 -22.88 14.43
CA VAL A 45 2.79 -23.40 14.29
C VAL A 45 2.35 -23.36 12.83
N LEU A 46 2.62 -22.25 12.13
CA LEU A 46 2.31 -22.12 10.70
C LEU A 46 3.12 -23.13 9.87
N LEU A 47 4.44 -23.24 10.11
CA LEU A 47 5.31 -24.19 9.43
C LEU A 47 4.84 -25.64 9.63
N ALA A 48 4.49 -25.99 10.88
CA ALA A 48 3.96 -27.29 11.24
C ALA A 48 2.61 -27.55 10.55
N ALA A 49 1.70 -26.57 10.53
CA ALA A 49 0.42 -26.70 9.83
C ALA A 49 0.60 -26.89 8.31
N LEU A 50 1.45 -26.07 7.67
CA LEU A 50 1.75 -26.19 6.24
C LEU A 50 2.35 -27.56 5.89
N THR A 51 3.22 -28.08 6.76
CA THR A 51 3.86 -29.38 6.58
C THR A 51 2.89 -30.54 6.85
N TYR A 52 2.10 -30.46 7.92
CA TYR A 52 1.09 -31.44 8.30
C TYR A 52 0.01 -31.60 7.23
N PHE A 53 -0.51 -30.48 6.71
CA PHE A 53 -1.49 -30.46 5.62
C PHE A 53 -0.88 -30.59 4.22
N LYS A 54 0.46 -30.79 4.12
CA LYS A 54 1.21 -30.97 2.86
C LYS A 54 0.97 -29.87 1.82
N LEU A 55 0.85 -28.62 2.28
CA LEU A 55 0.48 -27.47 1.44
C LEU A 55 1.64 -26.87 0.66
N TRP A 56 2.90 -27.24 0.95
CA TRP A 56 4.09 -26.71 0.26
C TRP A 56 4.06 -26.84 -1.26
N GLY A 57 3.69 -28.03 -1.77
CA GLY A 57 3.61 -28.28 -3.20
C GLY A 57 2.53 -27.42 -3.88
N TYR A 58 1.40 -27.24 -3.21
CA TYR A 58 0.30 -26.39 -3.67
C TYR A 58 0.72 -24.90 -3.65
N LEU A 59 1.25 -24.39 -2.53
CA LEU A 59 1.67 -23.00 -2.42
C LEU A 59 2.74 -22.64 -3.45
N TRP A 60 3.73 -23.52 -3.66
CA TRP A 60 4.76 -23.28 -4.66
C TRP A 60 4.18 -23.22 -6.08
N LYS A 61 3.38 -24.22 -6.48
CA LYS A 61 2.85 -24.33 -7.85
C LYS A 61 1.75 -23.31 -8.15
N GLU A 62 0.88 -23.03 -7.19
CA GLU A 62 -0.33 -22.25 -7.41
C GLU A 62 -0.22 -20.78 -7.01
N TRP A 63 0.64 -20.42 -6.05
CA TRP A 63 0.70 -19.07 -5.51
C TRP A 63 2.07 -18.42 -5.73
N PHE A 64 3.14 -19.00 -5.21
CA PHE A 64 4.45 -18.33 -5.21
C PHE A 64 5.03 -18.14 -6.61
N THR A 65 4.87 -19.14 -7.47
CA THR A 65 5.31 -19.10 -8.86
C THR A 65 4.26 -18.54 -9.82
N SER A 66 3.08 -18.18 -9.31
CA SER A 66 1.97 -17.70 -10.14
C SER A 66 2.30 -16.39 -10.84
N VAL A 67 1.93 -16.30 -12.11
CA VAL A 67 1.99 -15.06 -12.90
C VAL A 67 0.61 -14.40 -13.08
N ASP A 68 -0.47 -15.09 -12.70
CA ASP A 68 -1.84 -14.58 -12.76
C ASP A 68 -2.00 -13.32 -11.89
N HIS A 69 -2.36 -12.21 -12.52
CA HIS A 69 -2.63 -10.92 -11.88
C HIS A 69 -3.64 -11.00 -10.72
N LYS A 70 -4.60 -11.93 -10.76
CA LYS A 70 -5.59 -12.15 -9.69
C LYS A 70 -4.91 -12.66 -8.42
N LYS A 71 -4.09 -13.71 -8.54
CA LYS A 71 -3.37 -14.30 -7.41
C LYS A 71 -2.30 -13.36 -6.86
N ILE A 72 -1.54 -12.69 -7.75
CA ILE A 72 -0.59 -11.64 -7.34
C ILE A 72 -1.30 -10.51 -6.58
N GLY A 73 -2.46 -10.04 -7.09
CA GLY A 73 -3.28 -9.04 -6.43
C GLY A 73 -3.70 -9.46 -5.02
N ILE A 74 -4.17 -10.70 -4.85
CA ILE A 74 -4.52 -11.24 -3.52
C ILE A 74 -3.30 -11.30 -2.59
N MET A 75 -2.13 -11.74 -3.06
CA MET A 75 -0.93 -11.80 -2.23
C MET A 75 -0.48 -10.40 -1.77
N TYR A 76 -0.58 -9.38 -2.63
CA TYR A 76 -0.38 -7.98 -2.24
C TYR A 76 -1.34 -7.54 -1.14
N MET A 77 -2.63 -7.90 -1.24
CA MET A 77 -3.62 -7.59 -0.21
C MET A 77 -3.30 -8.27 1.12
N VAL A 78 -2.89 -9.55 1.09
CA VAL A 78 -2.49 -10.31 2.28
C VAL A 78 -1.25 -9.69 2.94
N LEU A 79 -0.23 -9.33 2.16
CA LEU A 79 0.96 -8.62 2.67
C LEU A 79 0.55 -7.34 3.39
N GLY A 80 -0.27 -6.50 2.75
CA GLY A 80 -0.74 -5.25 3.33
C GLY A 80 -1.54 -5.44 4.63
N ILE A 81 -2.39 -6.47 4.71
CA ILE A 81 -3.18 -6.78 5.92
C ILE A 81 -2.26 -7.26 7.06
N ILE A 82 -1.25 -8.09 6.79
CA ILE A 82 -0.30 -8.54 7.81
C ILE A 82 0.50 -7.35 8.34
N MET A 83 0.98 -6.50 7.44
CA MET A 83 1.75 -5.30 7.80
C MET A 83 0.90 -4.24 8.51
N LEU A 84 -0.42 -4.22 8.28
CA LEU A 84 -1.36 -3.37 9.02
C LEU A 84 -1.38 -3.73 10.51
N LEU A 85 -1.32 -5.02 10.86
CA LEU A 85 -1.30 -5.45 12.26
C LEU A 85 -0.04 -4.96 12.96
N ARG A 86 1.12 -5.07 12.29
CA ARG A 86 2.38 -4.52 12.77
C ARG A 86 2.27 -3.00 12.91
N GLY A 87 1.90 -2.29 11.85
CA GLY A 87 1.80 -0.83 11.86
C GLY A 87 0.86 -0.31 12.94
N PHE A 88 -0.25 -1.00 13.18
CA PHE A 88 -1.20 -0.63 14.23
C PHE A 88 -0.71 -0.97 15.64
N ALA A 89 0.04 -2.06 15.83
CA ALA A 89 0.69 -2.35 17.11
C ALA A 89 1.63 -1.20 17.53
N ASP A 90 2.41 -0.66 16.59
CA ASP A 90 3.23 0.52 16.86
C ASP A 90 2.38 1.77 17.20
N ALA A 91 1.26 1.95 16.50
CA ALA A 91 0.34 3.07 16.75
C ALA A 91 -0.22 3.05 18.18
N ILE A 92 -0.69 1.88 18.64
CA ILE A 92 -1.27 1.76 19.98
C ILE A 92 -0.20 1.89 21.06
N MET A 93 1.03 1.37 20.84
CA MET A 93 2.16 1.57 21.75
C MET A 93 2.53 3.04 21.89
N MET A 94 2.63 3.78 20.77
CA MET A 94 2.90 5.23 20.82
C MET A 94 1.80 6.00 21.57
N ARG A 95 0.53 5.66 21.33
CA ARG A 95 -0.60 6.35 21.98
C ARG A 95 -0.68 6.03 23.47
N ALA A 96 -0.41 4.79 23.87
CA ALA A 96 -0.31 4.40 25.27
C ALA A 96 0.81 5.17 25.97
N GLN A 97 2.01 5.22 25.37
CA GLN A 97 3.13 6.00 25.91
C GLN A 97 2.73 7.46 26.11
N GLN A 98 2.17 8.10 25.08
CA GLN A 98 1.78 9.51 25.16
C GLN A 98 0.66 9.79 26.16
N ALA A 99 -0.24 8.83 26.45
CA ALA A 99 -1.28 9.01 27.45
C ALA A 99 -0.77 8.83 28.90
N MET A 100 0.30 8.06 29.10
CA MET A 100 0.86 7.71 30.41
C MET A 100 2.01 8.63 30.86
N ALA A 101 2.79 9.16 29.92
CA ALA A 101 4.03 9.86 30.19
C ALA A 101 3.82 11.35 30.51
N PHE A 102 3.16 11.61 31.64
CA PHE A 102 2.86 12.94 32.18
C PHE A 102 3.43 13.14 33.58
N ASN A 103 3.68 14.40 33.94
CA ASN A 103 3.98 14.83 35.31
C ASN A 103 5.20 14.09 35.93
N GLY A 104 6.30 14.01 35.16
CA GLY A 104 7.53 13.33 35.57
C GLY A 104 7.53 11.80 35.39
N SER A 105 6.47 11.21 34.86
CA SER A 105 6.45 9.80 34.44
C SER A 105 7.15 9.61 33.10
N ASP A 106 8.18 8.75 33.06
CA ASP A 106 8.88 8.38 31.83
C ASP A 106 8.05 7.46 30.90
N GLY A 107 6.94 6.90 31.39
CA GLY A 107 6.16 5.88 30.68
C GLY A 107 6.92 4.55 30.56
N PHE A 108 6.71 3.83 29.47
CA PHE A 108 7.29 2.50 29.22
C PHE A 108 8.17 2.41 27.97
N LEU A 109 8.13 3.41 27.08
CA LEU A 109 8.99 3.51 25.90
C LEU A 109 10.10 4.56 26.13
N PRO A 110 11.36 4.13 26.31
CA PRO A 110 12.52 5.01 26.24
C PRO A 110 12.63 5.71 24.88
N ALA A 111 13.36 6.82 24.82
CA ALA A 111 13.55 7.60 23.59
C ALA A 111 14.07 6.75 22.42
N HIS A 112 15.07 5.90 22.67
CA HIS A 112 15.64 5.00 21.67
C HIS A 112 14.60 4.09 21.02
N HIS A 113 13.66 3.52 21.80
CA HIS A 113 12.59 2.66 21.28
C HIS A 113 11.45 3.47 20.66
N TYR A 114 11.04 4.57 21.30
CA TYR A 114 9.96 5.42 20.78
C TYR A 114 10.29 5.95 19.38
N ASP A 115 11.55 6.34 19.16
CA ASP A 115 12.01 6.89 17.88
C ASP A 115 12.04 5.84 16.77
N GLN A 116 12.42 4.61 17.09
CA GLN A 116 12.33 3.48 16.17
C GLN A 116 10.87 3.15 15.83
N VAL A 117 10.00 3.08 16.84
CA VAL A 117 8.59 2.71 16.69
C VAL A 117 7.87 3.72 15.78
N PHE A 118 7.99 5.03 16.01
CA PHE A 118 7.32 5.99 15.12
C PHE A 118 7.91 5.98 13.70
N THR A 119 9.21 5.73 13.57
CA THR A 119 9.89 5.67 12.27
C THR A 119 9.40 4.47 11.48
N ALA A 120 9.42 3.29 12.09
CA ALA A 120 8.96 2.05 11.47
C ALA A 120 7.46 2.06 11.20
N HIS A 121 6.63 2.62 12.10
CA HIS A 121 5.21 2.83 11.88
C HIS A 121 4.95 3.61 10.57
N GLY A 122 5.57 4.78 10.43
CA GLY A 122 5.39 5.61 9.24
C GLY A 122 5.84 4.90 7.95
N VAL A 123 6.99 4.25 7.98
CA VAL A 123 7.51 3.47 6.84
C VAL A 123 6.55 2.34 6.47
N ILE A 124 6.10 1.57 7.46
CA ILE A 124 5.23 0.41 7.21
C ILE A 124 3.87 0.83 6.69
N MET A 125 3.24 1.83 7.29
CA MET A 125 1.89 2.24 6.88
C MET A 125 1.86 2.77 5.44
N ILE A 126 2.90 3.48 5.00
CA ILE A 126 2.96 4.02 3.63
C ILE A 126 3.43 2.96 2.63
N PHE A 127 4.60 2.37 2.85
CA PHE A 127 5.26 1.53 1.85
C PHE A 127 4.82 0.06 1.87
N PHE A 128 4.34 -0.44 3.01
CA PHE A 128 4.06 -1.86 3.19
C PHE A 128 2.61 -2.17 3.57
N VAL A 129 1.79 -1.15 3.82
CA VAL A 129 0.33 -1.26 3.98
C VAL A 129 -0.37 -0.59 2.80
N ALA A 130 -0.30 0.75 2.70
CA ALA A 130 -1.05 1.49 1.69
C ALA A 130 -0.64 1.11 0.26
N MET A 131 0.67 1.11 -0.05
CA MET A 131 1.17 0.77 -1.38
C MET A 131 0.81 -0.65 -1.84
N PRO A 132 1.04 -1.72 -1.04
CA PRO A 132 0.61 -3.07 -1.39
C PRO A 132 -0.90 -3.20 -1.57
N LEU A 133 -1.72 -2.61 -0.68
CA LEU A 133 -3.18 -2.70 -0.77
C LEU A 133 -3.69 -2.03 -2.06
N VAL A 134 -3.17 -0.85 -2.39
CA VAL A 134 -3.54 -0.14 -3.63
C VAL A 134 -3.07 -0.88 -4.88
N THR A 135 -1.83 -1.35 -4.88
CA THR A 135 -1.24 -2.09 -6.01
C THR A 135 -1.94 -3.43 -6.22
N GLY A 136 -2.34 -4.11 -5.13
CA GLY A 136 -3.10 -5.36 -5.17
C GLY A 136 -4.47 -5.19 -5.81
N LEU A 137 -5.19 -4.11 -5.47
CA LEU A 137 -6.47 -3.77 -6.09
C LEU A 137 -6.32 -3.47 -7.58
N MET A 138 -5.33 -2.65 -7.97
CA MET A 138 -5.09 -2.34 -9.38
C MET A 138 -4.76 -3.61 -10.17
N ASN A 139 -3.87 -4.46 -9.63
CA ASN A 139 -3.51 -5.74 -10.25
C ASN A 139 -4.72 -6.65 -10.46
N TYR A 140 -5.58 -6.78 -9.45
CA TYR A 140 -6.73 -7.67 -9.55
C TYR A 140 -7.78 -7.15 -10.54
N ILE A 141 -8.14 -5.86 -10.45
CA ILE A 141 -9.35 -5.32 -11.10
C ILE A 141 -9.08 -4.72 -12.48
N VAL A 142 -7.93 -4.07 -12.71
CA VAL A 142 -7.69 -3.34 -13.97
C VAL A 142 -7.77 -4.26 -15.19
N PRO A 143 -7.12 -5.45 -15.24
CA PRO A 143 -7.22 -6.34 -16.41
C PRO A 143 -8.66 -6.79 -16.68
N LEU A 144 -9.43 -7.07 -15.63
CA LEU A 144 -10.86 -7.44 -15.73
C LEU A 144 -11.70 -6.28 -16.31
N GLN A 145 -11.44 -5.04 -15.86
CA GLN A 145 -12.17 -3.85 -16.31
C GLN A 145 -11.88 -3.48 -17.76
N ILE A 146 -10.69 -3.76 -18.27
CA ILE A 146 -10.32 -3.48 -19.67
C ILE A 146 -10.61 -4.64 -20.62
N GLY A 147 -11.14 -5.76 -20.12
CA GLY A 147 -11.44 -6.95 -20.91
C GLY A 147 -10.20 -7.73 -21.38
N ALA A 148 -9.09 -7.65 -20.63
CA ALA A 148 -7.86 -8.36 -20.90
C ALA A 148 -7.80 -9.71 -20.15
N ARG A 149 -7.01 -10.64 -20.67
CA ARG A 149 -6.79 -11.96 -20.05
C ARG A 149 -5.74 -11.94 -18.93
N ASP A 150 -4.76 -11.06 -19.04
CA ASP A 150 -3.71 -10.84 -18.04
C ASP A 150 -3.06 -9.46 -18.26
N VAL A 151 -2.04 -9.13 -17.47
CA VAL A 151 -1.18 -7.95 -17.63
C VAL A 151 -0.15 -8.12 -18.76
N SER A 152 0.47 -7.01 -19.19
CA SER A 152 1.42 -6.98 -20.30
C SER A 152 2.71 -7.75 -20.02
N PHE A 153 3.18 -7.75 -18.78
CA PHE A 153 4.39 -8.45 -18.36
C PHE A 153 4.13 -9.32 -17.12
N PRO A 154 3.55 -10.53 -17.28
CA PRO A 154 3.16 -11.39 -16.16
C PRO A 154 4.33 -11.78 -15.24
N PHE A 155 5.51 -12.06 -15.81
CA PHE A 155 6.73 -12.32 -15.04
C PHE A 155 7.16 -11.10 -14.20
N LEU A 156 7.18 -9.89 -14.78
CA LEU A 156 7.54 -8.68 -14.03
C LEU A 156 6.54 -8.43 -12.91
N ASN A 157 5.28 -8.84 -13.08
CA ASN A 157 4.28 -8.73 -12.02
C ASN A 157 4.63 -9.61 -10.81
N ASN A 158 4.96 -10.88 -11.06
CA ASN A 158 5.43 -11.79 -10.01
C ASN A 158 6.71 -11.26 -9.32
N PHE A 159 7.69 -10.83 -10.12
CA PHE A 159 8.94 -10.28 -9.59
C PHE A 159 8.71 -9.01 -8.75
N SER A 160 7.82 -8.10 -9.20
CA SER A 160 7.48 -6.87 -8.48
C SER A 160 6.91 -7.15 -7.09
N PHE A 161 5.98 -8.11 -6.99
CA PHE A 161 5.42 -8.54 -5.70
C PHE A 161 6.49 -9.07 -4.76
N TRP A 162 7.36 -9.95 -5.26
CA TRP A 162 8.38 -10.54 -4.43
C TRP A 162 9.44 -9.53 -4.01
N MET A 163 9.79 -8.54 -4.83
CA MET A 163 10.69 -7.45 -4.41
C MET A 163 10.06 -6.59 -3.30
N THR A 164 8.78 -6.25 -3.39
CA THR A 164 8.06 -5.58 -2.28
C THR A 164 8.09 -6.43 -1.02
N THR A 165 7.88 -7.75 -1.15
CA THR A 165 7.96 -8.68 -0.02
C THR A 165 9.37 -8.76 0.57
N GLY A 166 10.41 -8.74 -0.25
CA GLY A 166 11.82 -8.71 0.18
C GLY A 166 12.14 -7.46 1.01
N GLY A 167 11.66 -6.29 0.56
CA GLY A 167 11.75 -5.06 1.34
C GLY A 167 11.00 -5.14 2.68
N ALA A 168 9.79 -5.70 2.69
CA ALA A 168 9.02 -5.91 3.91
C ALA A 168 9.76 -6.86 4.88
N ILE A 169 10.37 -7.93 4.38
CA ILE A 169 11.18 -8.87 5.17
C ILE A 169 12.37 -8.13 5.80
N LEU A 170 13.08 -7.25 5.06
CA LEU A 170 14.18 -6.45 5.62
C LEU A 170 13.71 -5.56 6.79
N VAL A 171 12.58 -4.87 6.65
CA VAL A 171 12.01 -4.07 7.76
C VAL A 171 11.60 -4.95 8.94
N MET A 172 11.00 -6.11 8.70
CA MET A 172 10.59 -7.00 9.79
C MET A 172 11.78 -7.66 10.48
N MET A 173 12.87 -7.94 9.77
CA MET A 173 14.09 -8.49 10.35
C MET A 173 14.77 -7.52 11.30
N SER A 174 14.71 -6.21 11.06
CA SER A 174 15.34 -5.20 11.93
C SER A 174 14.73 -5.15 13.34
N LEU A 175 13.57 -5.78 13.56
CA LEU A 175 12.95 -5.92 14.88
C LEU A 175 13.73 -6.89 15.78
N PHE A 176 14.39 -7.88 15.19
CA PHE A 176 15.04 -8.98 15.91
C PHE A 176 16.55 -9.04 15.69
N VAL A 177 17.05 -8.41 14.64
CA VAL A 177 18.47 -8.39 14.26
C VAL A 177 18.87 -6.94 14.05
N GLY A 178 19.62 -6.38 14.99
CA GLY A 178 19.98 -4.97 15.04
C GLY A 178 18.83 -4.10 15.55
N GLU A 179 18.67 -2.94 14.91
CA GLU A 179 17.65 -1.95 15.22
C GLU A 179 17.16 -1.29 13.93
N PHE A 180 16.01 -0.59 13.98
CA PHE A 180 15.52 0.20 12.85
C PHE A 180 15.94 1.67 12.95
N ALA A 181 15.75 2.44 11.88
CA ALA A 181 16.10 3.86 11.85
C ALA A 181 15.35 4.65 12.95
N LYS A 182 16.04 5.59 13.60
CA LYS A 182 15.49 6.53 14.61
C LYS A 182 15.22 7.92 14.04
N THR A 183 15.27 8.06 12.72
CA THR A 183 15.36 9.35 12.02
C THR A 183 14.03 9.84 11.43
N GLY A 184 12.93 9.16 11.73
CA GLY A 184 11.64 9.33 11.05
C GLY A 184 11.61 8.73 9.65
N TRP A 185 10.40 8.60 9.12
CA TRP A 185 10.11 7.84 7.89
C TRP A 185 10.75 8.37 6.59
N LEU A 186 11.35 9.56 6.63
CA LEU A 186 12.09 10.15 5.49
C LEU A 186 13.60 10.23 5.72
N ALA A 187 14.10 9.78 6.87
CA ALA A 187 15.53 9.72 7.19
C ALA A 187 16.34 10.98 6.81
N TYR A 188 15.98 12.14 7.37
CA TYR A 188 16.61 13.40 7.01
C TYR A 188 18.09 13.46 7.45
N PRO A 189 19.00 13.83 6.54
CA PRO A 189 20.30 14.40 6.91
C PRO A 189 20.11 15.73 7.67
N PRO A 190 21.03 16.09 8.58
CA PRO A 190 22.26 15.35 8.89
C PRO A 190 22.05 14.14 9.82
N LEU A 191 20.89 14.00 10.46
CA LEU A 191 20.66 12.96 11.48
C LEU A 191 20.84 11.52 10.94
N SER A 192 20.51 11.28 9.68
CA SER A 192 20.69 9.97 9.03
C SER A 192 22.12 9.68 8.53
N ASN A 193 23.03 10.65 8.59
CA ASN A 193 24.44 10.41 8.23
C ASN A 193 25.15 9.57 9.29
N ILE A 194 26.22 8.88 8.87
CA ILE A 194 26.97 7.94 9.71
C ILE A 194 27.56 8.58 10.97
N GLY A 195 27.86 9.89 10.93
CA GLY A 195 28.37 10.63 12.09
C GLY A 195 27.37 10.82 13.23
N TYR A 196 26.07 10.84 12.94
CA TYR A 196 25.00 11.00 13.95
C TYR A 196 24.26 9.70 14.23
N SER A 197 24.08 8.85 13.22
CA SER A 197 23.46 7.53 13.33
C SER A 197 24.42 6.45 12.82
N PRO A 198 25.43 6.05 13.61
CA PRO A 198 26.45 5.06 13.22
C PRO A 198 25.91 3.61 13.17
N ASP A 199 24.75 3.39 13.79
CA ASP A 199 24.07 2.10 13.85
C ASP A 199 23.54 1.61 12.50
N VAL A 200 22.93 0.42 12.53
CA VAL A 200 22.44 -0.28 11.35
C VAL A 200 21.08 0.20 10.85
N GLY A 201 20.37 1.01 11.64
CA GLY A 201 18.95 1.28 11.44
C GLY A 201 18.65 2.04 10.15
N VAL A 202 19.45 3.05 9.83
CA VAL A 202 19.33 3.79 8.56
C VAL A 202 19.66 2.91 7.36
N ASP A 203 20.56 1.94 7.52
CA ASP A 203 20.90 1.01 6.44
C ASP A 203 19.75 0.03 6.15
N TYR A 204 19.05 -0.44 7.18
CA TYR A 204 17.79 -1.17 7.02
C TYR A 204 16.74 -0.35 6.25
N TYR A 205 16.58 0.92 6.61
CA TYR A 205 15.68 1.84 5.90
C TYR A 205 16.04 1.96 4.41
N ILE A 206 17.32 2.23 4.10
CA ILE A 206 17.80 2.40 2.72
C ILE A 206 17.53 1.14 1.90
N TRP A 207 18.04 -0.01 2.32
CA TRP A 207 17.99 -1.22 1.49
C TRP A 207 16.60 -1.84 1.42
N ALA A 208 15.79 -1.73 2.49
CA ALA A 208 14.41 -2.18 2.42
C ALA A 208 13.60 -1.41 1.38
N LEU A 209 13.73 -0.08 1.36
CA LEU A 209 13.03 0.78 0.40
C LEU A 209 13.63 0.69 -1.01
N GLN A 210 14.95 0.51 -1.16
CA GLN A 210 15.57 0.34 -2.46
C GLN A 210 15.09 -0.96 -3.14
N VAL A 211 15.06 -2.07 -2.40
CA VAL A 211 14.55 -3.35 -2.90
C VAL A 211 13.06 -3.25 -3.23
N ALA A 212 12.24 -2.71 -2.33
CA ALA A 212 10.81 -2.53 -2.60
C ALA A 212 10.53 -1.56 -3.77
N GLY A 213 11.30 -0.48 -3.88
CA GLY A 213 11.14 0.57 -4.89
C GLY A 213 11.40 0.10 -6.32
N VAL A 214 12.31 -0.86 -6.53
CA VAL A 214 12.47 -1.54 -7.82
C VAL A 214 11.18 -2.27 -8.21
N GLY A 215 10.58 -3.01 -7.27
CA GLY A 215 9.32 -3.70 -7.51
C GLY A 215 8.17 -2.74 -7.86
N THR A 216 8.03 -1.66 -7.10
CA THR A 216 6.99 -0.65 -7.36
C THR A 216 7.13 -0.01 -8.74
N THR A 217 8.36 0.35 -9.13
CA THR A 217 8.64 0.96 -10.45
C THR A 217 8.24 0.02 -11.59
N LEU A 218 8.61 -1.25 -11.49
CA LEU A 218 8.27 -2.27 -12.49
C LEU A 218 6.76 -2.53 -12.58
N SER A 219 6.05 -2.53 -11.44
CA SER A 219 4.58 -2.61 -11.40
C SER A 219 3.95 -1.42 -12.13
N GLY A 220 4.47 -0.21 -11.93
CA GLY A 220 4.04 1.00 -12.63
C GLY A 220 4.15 0.87 -14.15
N ILE A 221 5.33 0.48 -14.64
CA ILE A 221 5.59 0.27 -16.07
C ILE A 221 4.64 -0.78 -16.64
N ASN A 222 4.42 -1.87 -15.91
CA ASN A 222 3.58 -2.99 -16.34
C ASN A 222 2.11 -2.57 -16.54
N LEU A 223 1.54 -1.87 -15.57
CA LEU A 223 0.14 -1.44 -15.67
C LEU A 223 -0.09 -0.34 -16.70
N ILE A 224 0.88 0.56 -16.93
CA ILE A 224 0.81 1.52 -18.07
C ILE A 224 0.71 0.76 -19.39
N ALA A 225 1.64 -0.17 -19.64
CA ALA A 225 1.65 -0.95 -20.86
C ALA A 225 0.34 -1.74 -21.04
N THR A 226 -0.14 -2.35 -19.97
CA THR A 226 -1.41 -3.11 -19.93
C THR A 226 -2.59 -2.23 -20.32
N ILE A 227 -2.78 -1.09 -19.65
CA ILE A 227 -3.93 -0.19 -19.89
C ILE A 227 -3.86 0.41 -21.30
N VAL A 228 -2.69 0.77 -21.80
CA VAL A 228 -2.57 1.41 -23.11
C VAL A 228 -2.75 0.41 -24.26
N LYS A 229 -2.16 -0.79 -24.15
CA LYS A 229 -2.01 -1.73 -25.28
C LYS A 229 -2.91 -2.96 -25.25
N MET A 230 -3.43 -3.38 -24.09
CA MET A 230 -4.18 -4.65 -23.97
C MET A 230 -5.70 -4.49 -23.82
N ARG A 231 -6.24 -3.30 -24.06
CA ARG A 231 -7.69 -3.05 -23.98
C ARG A 231 -8.47 -3.86 -25.00
N ALA A 232 -9.67 -4.25 -24.59
CA ALA A 232 -10.65 -4.86 -25.46
C ALA A 232 -11.03 -3.94 -26.65
N PRO A 233 -11.31 -4.51 -27.84
CA PRO A 233 -11.63 -3.73 -29.03
C PRO A 233 -12.88 -2.85 -28.81
N GLY A 234 -12.82 -1.63 -29.33
CA GLY A 234 -13.88 -0.62 -29.18
C GLY A 234 -13.78 0.26 -27.93
N MET A 235 -12.95 -0.13 -26.96
CA MET A 235 -12.67 0.66 -25.75
C MET A 235 -11.62 1.76 -26.03
N THR A 236 -12.09 2.93 -26.45
CA THR A 236 -11.24 4.13 -26.53
C THR A 236 -10.83 4.61 -25.12
N MET A 237 -9.84 5.50 -25.01
CA MET A 237 -9.42 6.06 -23.71
C MET A 237 -10.62 6.62 -22.93
N MET A 238 -11.48 7.40 -23.58
CA MET A 238 -12.66 8.02 -22.95
C MET A 238 -13.85 7.06 -22.76
N LYS A 239 -13.66 5.76 -22.93
CA LYS A 239 -14.63 4.71 -22.59
C LYS A 239 -14.15 3.80 -21.45
N MET A 240 -12.95 3.98 -20.93
CA MET A 240 -12.46 3.19 -19.81
C MET A 240 -13.22 3.53 -18.52
N PRO A 241 -13.46 2.57 -17.63
CA PRO A 241 -13.95 2.85 -16.28
C PRO A 241 -13.05 3.86 -15.56
N ILE A 242 -13.63 4.61 -14.62
CA ILE A 242 -12.89 5.69 -13.96
C ILE A 242 -11.81 5.14 -13.03
N PHE A 243 -12.00 3.96 -12.44
CA PHE A 243 -10.94 3.27 -11.69
C PHE A 243 -9.74 2.93 -12.56
N THR A 244 -9.96 2.55 -13.82
CA THR A 244 -8.86 2.30 -14.77
C THR A 244 -8.12 3.60 -15.12
N TRP A 245 -8.84 4.72 -15.29
CA TRP A 245 -8.21 6.04 -15.52
C TRP A 245 -7.37 6.52 -14.35
N THR A 246 -7.89 6.42 -13.12
CA THR A 246 -7.12 6.83 -11.95
C THR A 246 -5.94 5.91 -11.70
N SER A 247 -6.08 4.61 -12.00
CA SER A 247 -4.97 3.65 -12.01
C SER A 247 -3.92 4.05 -13.05
N LEU A 248 -4.30 4.44 -14.26
CA LEU A 248 -3.34 4.90 -15.28
C LEU A 248 -2.53 6.10 -14.80
N CYS A 249 -3.21 7.13 -14.28
CA CYS A 249 -2.56 8.32 -13.70
C CYS A 249 -1.60 7.95 -12.57
N THR A 250 -2.04 7.04 -11.68
CA THR A 250 -1.22 6.53 -10.57
C THR A 250 0.06 5.87 -11.07
N ASN A 251 -0.05 5.00 -12.07
CA ASN A 251 1.12 4.31 -12.60
C ASN A 251 2.06 5.27 -13.35
N VAL A 252 1.54 6.32 -14.01
CA VAL A 252 2.36 7.40 -14.58
C VAL A 252 3.14 8.13 -13.49
N LEU A 253 2.50 8.46 -12.36
CA LEU A 253 3.19 9.06 -11.22
C LEU A 253 4.27 8.13 -10.66
N ILE A 254 3.99 6.84 -10.49
CA ILE A 254 4.96 5.85 -10.02
C ILE A 254 6.23 5.88 -10.88
N VAL A 255 6.07 5.76 -12.20
CA VAL A 255 7.20 5.68 -13.13
C VAL A 255 8.04 6.96 -13.14
N ALA A 256 7.42 8.12 -12.94
CA ALA A 256 8.14 9.39 -12.94
C ALA A 256 8.70 9.79 -11.55
N SER A 257 8.13 9.31 -10.44
CA SER A 257 8.53 9.68 -9.07
C SER A 257 9.52 8.71 -8.41
N PHE A 258 9.34 7.39 -8.58
CA PHE A 258 10.19 6.40 -7.90
C PHE A 258 11.68 6.43 -8.29
N PRO A 259 12.08 6.79 -9.53
CA PRO A 259 13.48 6.98 -9.85
C PRO A 259 14.17 8.02 -8.96
N ILE A 260 13.43 9.03 -8.48
CA ILE A 260 13.95 10.07 -7.60
C ILE A 260 14.25 9.49 -6.21
N LEU A 261 13.33 8.73 -5.62
CA LEU A 261 13.59 8.01 -4.37
C LEU A 261 14.80 7.07 -4.49
N THR A 262 14.85 6.32 -5.59
CA THR A 262 15.95 5.38 -5.90
C THR A 262 17.30 6.09 -5.92
N ALA A 263 17.37 7.27 -6.56
CA ALA A 263 18.58 8.07 -6.63
C ALA A 263 18.94 8.68 -5.27
N VAL A 264 17.98 9.26 -4.55
CA VAL A 264 18.21 9.89 -3.24
C VAL A 264 18.74 8.90 -2.21
N LEU A 265 18.13 7.71 -2.12
CA LEU A 265 18.59 6.65 -1.22
C LEU A 265 19.95 6.09 -1.64
N ALA A 266 20.24 6.01 -2.94
CA ALA A 266 21.57 5.63 -3.41
C ALA A 266 22.63 6.67 -3.02
N LEU A 267 22.35 7.97 -3.17
CA LEU A 267 23.25 9.05 -2.76
C LEU A 267 23.47 9.04 -1.24
N LEU A 268 22.41 8.84 -0.44
CA LEU A 268 22.52 8.71 1.01
C LEU A 268 23.33 7.46 1.40
N SER A 269 23.17 6.36 0.68
CA SER A 269 24.00 5.16 0.86
C SER A 269 25.46 5.44 0.55
N LEU A 270 25.79 6.21 -0.49
CA LEU A 270 27.17 6.56 -0.80
C LEU A 270 27.79 7.42 0.32
N ASP A 271 27.04 8.37 0.87
CA ASP A 271 27.51 9.20 2.00
C ASP A 271 27.82 8.33 3.22
N ARG A 272 27.00 7.30 3.49
CA ARG A 272 27.19 6.40 4.63
C ARG A 272 28.28 5.33 4.42
N TYR A 273 28.44 4.81 3.20
CA TYR A 273 29.28 3.63 2.92
C TYR A 273 30.65 3.99 2.34
N VAL A 274 30.68 4.98 1.43
CA VAL A 274 31.87 5.36 0.66
C VAL A 274 32.50 6.63 1.20
N GLY A 275 31.77 7.40 2.02
CA GLY A 275 32.23 8.68 2.56
C GLY A 275 32.16 9.81 1.53
N THR A 276 31.17 9.77 0.63
CA THR A 276 30.84 10.92 -0.21
C THR A 276 30.23 12.04 0.65
N ASN A 277 30.10 13.23 0.05
CA ASN A 277 29.66 14.44 0.75
C ASN A 277 28.48 15.08 0.01
N PHE A 278 27.44 14.31 -0.32
CA PHE A 278 26.24 14.86 -0.97
C PHE A 278 25.39 15.67 0.01
N PHE A 279 25.12 15.10 1.19
CA PHE A 279 24.20 15.63 2.20
C PHE A 279 24.86 15.79 3.57
N THR A 280 26.19 15.77 3.63
CA THR A 280 26.99 16.04 4.83
C THR A 280 26.98 17.53 5.17
N ASN A 281 27.36 17.88 6.40
CA ASN A 281 27.54 19.29 6.81
C ASN A 281 28.91 19.85 6.38
N ASP A 282 29.90 18.97 6.20
CA ASP A 282 31.27 19.32 5.88
C ASP A 282 31.58 19.10 4.40
N LEU A 283 32.75 19.59 3.95
CA LEU A 283 33.32 19.34 2.63
C LEU A 283 32.41 19.72 1.44
N GLY A 284 31.49 20.68 1.66
CA GLY A 284 30.60 21.22 0.62
C GLY A 284 29.27 20.49 0.43
N GLY A 285 28.96 19.49 1.28
CA GLY A 285 27.66 18.82 1.27
C GLY A 285 26.50 19.75 1.66
N ASN A 286 25.28 19.37 1.28
CA ASN A 286 24.08 20.16 1.57
C ASN A 286 22.89 19.28 2.03
N PRO A 287 22.59 19.23 3.34
CA PRO A 287 21.44 18.48 3.87
C PRO A 287 20.09 18.94 3.32
N MET A 288 19.93 20.24 3.01
CA MET A 288 18.67 20.78 2.47
C MET A 288 18.36 20.21 1.07
N MET A 289 19.39 19.84 0.31
CA MET A 289 19.21 19.21 -1.00
C MET A 289 18.51 17.85 -0.88
N TYR A 290 18.82 17.06 0.16
CA TYR A 290 18.10 15.82 0.44
C TYR A 290 16.61 16.10 0.65
N VAL A 291 16.28 17.09 1.49
CA VAL A 291 14.88 17.42 1.81
C VAL A 291 14.13 17.88 0.56
N ASN A 292 14.77 18.65 -0.31
CA ASN A 292 14.19 18.99 -1.60
C ASN A 292 13.92 17.73 -2.45
N LEU A 293 14.94 16.91 -2.71
CA LEU A 293 14.83 15.74 -3.60
C LEU A 293 13.84 14.70 -3.08
N ILE A 294 13.87 14.39 -1.78
CA ILE A 294 12.97 13.39 -1.19
C ILE A 294 11.51 13.84 -1.30
N TRP A 295 11.22 15.14 -1.23
CA TRP A 295 9.84 15.62 -1.39
C TRP A 295 9.37 15.72 -2.82
N ILE A 296 10.28 15.90 -3.79
CA ILE A 296 9.93 15.76 -5.22
C ILE A 296 9.34 14.36 -5.48
N TRP A 297 9.79 13.33 -4.77
CA TRP A 297 9.12 12.02 -4.73
C TRP A 297 7.93 12.00 -3.77
N GLY A 298 8.11 12.48 -2.53
CA GLY A 298 7.20 12.22 -1.41
C GLY A 298 5.83 12.87 -1.56
N HIS A 299 5.71 14.01 -2.25
CA HIS A 299 4.39 14.60 -2.49
C HIS A 299 3.62 13.88 -3.61
N PRO A 300 4.19 13.57 -4.78
CA PRO A 300 3.55 12.67 -5.73
C PRO A 300 3.13 11.32 -5.14
N GLU A 301 3.90 10.75 -4.21
CA GLU A 301 3.57 9.49 -3.54
C GLU A 301 2.21 9.53 -2.83
N VAL A 302 1.87 10.63 -2.15
CA VAL A 302 0.56 10.71 -1.49
C VAL A 302 -0.60 10.71 -2.50
N TYR A 303 -0.35 11.20 -3.74
CA TYR A 303 -1.31 11.08 -4.82
C TYR A 303 -1.37 9.70 -5.44
N ILE A 304 -0.24 8.99 -5.53
CA ILE A 304 -0.18 7.58 -5.94
C ILE A 304 -1.10 6.74 -5.05
N LEU A 305 -1.15 7.04 -3.76
CA LEU A 305 -2.06 6.35 -2.83
C LEU A 305 -3.53 6.71 -3.06
N ILE A 306 -3.89 7.98 -3.15
CA ILE A 306 -5.31 8.39 -3.13
C ILE A 306 -6.03 8.25 -4.48
N LEU A 307 -5.32 8.42 -5.61
CA LEU A 307 -5.95 8.44 -6.93
C LEU A 307 -6.70 7.13 -7.25
N PRO A 308 -6.16 5.93 -7.02
CA PRO A 308 -6.90 4.69 -7.28
C PRO A 308 -8.16 4.60 -6.43
N LEU A 309 -8.11 5.05 -5.16
CA LEU A 309 -9.27 5.04 -4.28
C LEU A 309 -10.35 6.04 -4.71
N PHE A 310 -10.00 7.19 -5.28
CA PHE A 310 -10.99 8.03 -5.96
C PHE A 310 -11.69 7.29 -7.10
N GLY A 311 -10.98 6.40 -7.79
CA GLY A 311 -11.56 5.45 -8.73
C GLY A 311 -12.56 4.52 -8.05
N VAL A 312 -12.15 3.85 -6.95
CA VAL A 312 -13.00 2.95 -6.16
C VAL A 312 -14.29 3.65 -5.72
N PHE A 313 -14.19 4.82 -5.09
CA PHE A 313 -15.35 5.58 -4.64
C PHE A 313 -16.29 5.94 -5.78
N SER A 314 -15.74 6.20 -6.98
CA SER A 314 -16.57 6.49 -8.16
C SER A 314 -17.35 5.26 -8.64
N GLU A 315 -16.70 4.09 -8.71
CA GLU A 315 -17.35 2.82 -9.09
C GLU A 315 -18.43 2.41 -8.08
N VAL A 316 -18.12 2.52 -6.78
CA VAL A 316 -19.04 2.23 -5.67
C VAL A 316 -20.23 3.20 -5.71
N THR A 317 -19.99 4.51 -5.81
CA THR A 317 -21.05 5.53 -5.86
C THR A 317 -21.99 5.28 -7.04
N SER A 318 -21.45 4.99 -8.23
CA SER A 318 -22.25 4.72 -9.43
C SER A 318 -23.07 3.44 -9.28
N THR A 319 -22.47 2.37 -8.75
CA THR A 319 -23.12 1.06 -8.59
C THR A 319 -24.25 1.09 -7.55
N PHE A 320 -24.01 1.69 -6.38
CA PHE A 320 -25.00 1.69 -5.29
C PHE A 320 -26.03 2.82 -5.41
N SER A 321 -25.80 3.84 -6.26
CA SER A 321 -26.82 4.83 -6.61
C SER A 321 -27.69 4.43 -7.81
N GLY A 322 -27.31 3.35 -8.53
CA GLY A 322 -28.04 2.85 -9.71
C GLY A 322 -28.00 3.81 -10.90
N LYS A 323 -26.96 4.66 -11.01
CA LYS A 323 -26.85 5.73 -12.00
C LYS A 323 -25.48 5.76 -12.66
N LYS A 324 -25.41 6.24 -13.90
CA LYS A 324 -24.15 6.63 -14.54
C LYS A 324 -23.43 7.68 -13.68
N LEU A 325 -22.11 7.62 -13.65
CA LEU A 325 -21.28 8.62 -12.98
C LEU A 325 -21.52 10.01 -13.59
N PHE A 326 -21.88 10.98 -12.75
CA PHE A 326 -22.04 12.36 -13.17
C PHE A 326 -20.68 12.98 -13.48
N GLY A 327 -20.58 13.72 -14.59
CA GLY A 327 -19.37 14.44 -14.94
C GLY A 327 -18.16 13.54 -15.24
N TYR A 328 -18.33 12.38 -15.88
CA TYR A 328 -17.23 11.46 -16.22
C TYR A 328 -16.03 12.17 -16.88
N THR A 329 -16.29 13.01 -17.90
CA THR A 329 -15.23 13.78 -18.58
C THR A 329 -14.51 14.73 -17.63
N SER A 330 -15.27 15.48 -16.81
CA SER A 330 -14.74 16.36 -15.76
C SER A 330 -13.87 15.59 -14.76
N MET A 331 -14.28 14.38 -14.34
CA MET A 331 -13.49 13.55 -13.44
C MET A 331 -12.17 13.07 -14.06
N VAL A 332 -12.18 12.69 -15.35
CA VAL A 332 -10.96 12.29 -16.07
C VAL A 332 -9.99 13.48 -16.15
N TYR A 333 -10.46 14.65 -16.60
CA TYR A 333 -9.61 15.84 -16.68
C TYR A 333 -9.12 16.30 -15.30
N ALA A 334 -9.95 16.25 -14.27
CA ALA A 334 -9.54 16.55 -12.90
C ALA A 334 -8.39 15.62 -12.44
N THR A 335 -8.45 14.33 -12.79
CA THR A 335 -7.40 13.35 -12.47
C THR A 335 -6.10 13.68 -13.20
N LEU A 336 -6.16 14.04 -14.49
CA LEU A 336 -4.99 14.46 -15.28
C LEU A 336 -4.36 15.74 -14.73
N VAL A 337 -5.17 16.73 -14.35
CA VAL A 337 -4.68 17.97 -13.73
C VAL A 337 -3.96 17.67 -12.41
N ILE A 338 -4.50 16.81 -11.54
CA ILE A 338 -3.82 16.38 -10.32
C ILE A 338 -2.49 15.70 -10.64
N THR A 339 -2.47 14.84 -11.66
CA THR A 339 -1.25 14.13 -12.09
C THR A 339 -0.14 15.12 -12.45
N ILE A 340 -0.46 16.16 -13.23
CA ILE A 340 0.52 17.17 -13.64
C ILE A 340 0.91 18.07 -12.46
N LEU A 341 -0.07 18.61 -11.73
CA LEU A 341 0.17 19.54 -10.62
C LEU A 341 0.89 18.89 -9.43
N SER A 342 0.82 17.58 -9.26
CA SER A 342 1.54 16.86 -8.20
C SER A 342 3.06 17.11 -8.23
N TYR A 343 3.62 17.42 -9.41
CA TYR A 343 5.02 17.79 -9.60
C TYR A 343 5.31 19.27 -9.46
N LEU A 344 4.38 20.09 -8.99
CA LEU A 344 4.57 21.55 -8.87
C LEU A 344 4.34 22.07 -7.44
N VAL A 345 4.23 21.18 -6.46
CA VAL A 345 3.76 21.53 -5.11
C VAL A 345 4.66 21.05 -3.97
N TRP A 346 5.68 20.23 -4.25
CA TRP A 346 6.44 19.51 -3.21
C TRP A 346 7.10 20.40 -2.15
N LEU A 347 7.45 21.64 -2.48
CA LEU A 347 8.11 22.58 -1.56
C LEU A 347 7.26 22.96 -0.35
N HIS A 348 5.93 22.80 -0.40
CA HIS A 348 5.07 23.11 0.75
C HIS A 348 5.39 22.28 1.99
N HIS A 349 6.12 21.17 1.85
CA HIS A 349 6.53 20.35 2.98
C HIS A 349 7.69 20.95 3.77
N PHE A 350 8.25 22.07 3.30
CA PHE A 350 9.39 22.72 3.92
C PHE A 350 9.40 24.24 3.72
N PHE A 351 8.22 24.89 3.79
CA PHE A 351 8.11 26.35 3.77
C PHE A 351 8.99 27.03 4.83
N THR A 352 9.23 26.34 5.95
CA THR A 352 10.03 26.78 7.10
C THR A 352 11.55 26.68 6.90
N MET A 353 12.03 26.21 5.74
CA MET A 353 13.47 26.02 5.49
C MET A 353 14.17 27.26 4.91
N GLY A 354 13.54 28.44 4.97
CA GLY A 354 14.18 29.71 4.62
C GLY A 354 14.16 30.09 3.13
N SER A 355 13.34 29.43 2.31
CA SER A 355 13.07 29.85 0.93
C SER A 355 12.50 31.29 0.88
N GLY A 356 12.84 32.03 -0.18
CA GLY A 356 12.35 33.40 -0.36
C GLY A 356 10.82 33.49 -0.47
N ALA A 357 10.26 34.65 -0.12
CA ALA A 357 8.80 34.87 -0.08
C ALA A 357 8.10 34.56 -1.41
N SER A 358 8.72 34.88 -2.55
CA SER A 358 8.19 34.59 -3.89
C SER A 358 8.06 33.10 -4.16
N VAL A 359 9.05 32.29 -3.71
CA VAL A 359 9.05 30.83 -3.87
C VAL A 359 7.96 30.22 -2.98
N ASN A 360 7.90 30.61 -1.71
CA ASN A 360 6.85 30.14 -0.80
C ASN A 360 5.45 30.51 -1.31
N SER A 361 5.27 31.72 -1.85
CA SER A 361 3.99 32.15 -2.40
C SER A 361 3.60 31.35 -3.65
N PHE A 362 4.54 31.07 -4.56
CA PHE A 362 4.28 30.24 -5.75
C PHE A 362 3.82 28.83 -5.37
N PHE A 363 4.57 28.16 -4.48
CA PHE A 363 4.23 26.80 -4.04
C PHE A 363 2.97 26.75 -3.18
N GLY A 364 2.70 27.79 -2.38
CA GLY A 364 1.44 27.92 -1.65
C GLY A 364 0.24 28.05 -2.59
N ILE A 365 0.31 28.94 -3.59
CA ILE A 365 -0.76 29.15 -4.57
C ILE A 365 -1.01 27.89 -5.40
N THR A 366 0.03 27.27 -5.95
CA THR A 366 -0.10 26.04 -6.74
C THR A 366 -0.69 24.89 -5.91
N THR A 367 -0.32 24.78 -4.64
CA THR A 367 -0.92 23.82 -3.71
C THR A 367 -2.40 24.11 -3.47
N MET A 368 -2.81 25.38 -3.34
CA MET A 368 -4.23 25.71 -3.24
C MET A 368 -5.00 25.38 -4.51
N ILE A 369 -4.42 25.56 -5.70
CA ILE A 369 -5.06 25.23 -6.99
C ILE A 369 -5.38 23.73 -7.10
N ILE A 370 -4.55 22.85 -6.55
CA ILE A 370 -4.77 21.39 -6.62
C ILE A 370 -6.04 20.94 -5.87
N SER A 371 -6.55 21.77 -4.96
CA SER A 371 -7.80 21.50 -4.24
C SER A 371 -9.03 21.57 -5.16
N ILE A 372 -8.98 22.37 -6.24
CA ILE A 372 -10.11 22.59 -7.15
C ILE A 372 -10.51 21.29 -7.89
N PRO A 373 -9.60 20.55 -8.57
CA PRO A 373 -9.92 19.26 -9.15
C PRO A 373 -10.50 18.25 -8.16
N THR A 374 -9.99 18.26 -6.92
CA THR A 374 -10.43 17.34 -5.86
C THR A 374 -11.84 17.70 -5.38
N GLY A 375 -12.12 18.99 -5.19
CA GLY A 375 -13.47 19.48 -4.86
C GLY A 375 -14.48 19.13 -5.95
N ALA A 376 -14.12 19.30 -7.23
CA ALA A 376 -14.98 18.93 -8.36
C ALA A 376 -15.36 17.43 -8.34
N LYS A 377 -14.44 16.53 -7.94
CA LYS A 377 -14.74 15.10 -7.76
C LYS A 377 -15.77 14.85 -6.65
N ILE A 378 -15.64 15.52 -5.50
CA ILE A 378 -16.60 15.43 -4.39
C ILE A 378 -18.01 15.82 -4.86
N PHE A 379 -18.16 16.95 -5.55
CA PHE A 379 -19.44 17.37 -6.09
C PHE A 379 -19.99 16.41 -7.14
N ASN A 380 -19.15 15.89 -8.03
CA ASN A 380 -19.58 14.91 -9.03
C ASN A 380 -20.09 13.61 -8.37
N TRP A 381 -19.50 13.14 -7.27
CA TRP A 381 -20.07 12.00 -6.52
C TRP A 381 -21.41 12.35 -5.89
N LEU A 382 -21.55 13.53 -5.26
CA LEU A 382 -22.83 13.99 -4.70
C LEU A 382 -23.93 14.08 -5.78
N PHE A 383 -23.62 14.61 -6.96
CA PHE A 383 -24.58 14.66 -8.09
C PHE A 383 -24.86 13.28 -8.72
N THR A 384 -23.92 12.34 -8.59
CA THR A 384 -24.18 10.94 -8.97
C THR A 384 -25.23 10.34 -8.04
N MET A 385 -25.12 10.58 -6.73
CA MET A 385 -26.08 10.14 -5.71
C MET A 385 -27.44 10.86 -5.82
N TYR A 386 -27.44 12.15 -6.14
CA TYR A 386 -28.64 12.98 -6.29
C TYR A 386 -29.61 12.38 -7.32
N ARG A 387 -30.90 12.22 -6.96
CA ARG A 387 -31.92 11.53 -7.79
C ARG A 387 -31.58 10.08 -8.16
N GLY A 388 -30.63 9.44 -7.47
CA GLY A 388 -30.40 8.00 -7.52
C GLY A 388 -31.26 7.23 -6.53
N ARG A 389 -31.16 5.90 -6.54
CA ARG A 389 -31.72 5.02 -5.50
C ARG A 389 -30.57 4.42 -4.71
N ILE A 390 -30.20 5.09 -3.61
CA ILE A 390 -29.03 4.73 -2.82
C ILE A 390 -29.31 3.45 -2.02
N ARG A 391 -28.57 2.38 -2.33
CA ARG A 391 -28.52 1.15 -1.53
C ARG A 391 -27.42 1.30 -0.48
N PHE A 392 -27.79 1.38 0.80
CA PHE A 392 -26.88 1.54 1.93
C PHE A 392 -26.20 0.23 2.35
N GLU A 393 -25.46 -0.36 1.42
CA GLU A 393 -24.57 -1.48 1.68
C GLU A 393 -23.22 -0.98 2.23
N LEU A 394 -22.43 -1.88 2.84
CA LEU A 394 -21.15 -1.52 3.46
C LEU A 394 -20.19 -0.69 2.58
N PRO A 395 -19.96 -1.02 1.28
CA PRO A 395 -19.12 -0.17 0.42
C PRO A 395 -19.63 1.28 0.32
N MET A 396 -20.95 1.47 0.29
CA MET A 396 -21.56 2.79 0.22
C MET A 396 -21.42 3.54 1.56
N MET A 397 -21.52 2.83 2.70
CA MET A 397 -21.28 3.41 4.03
C MET A 397 -19.86 3.97 4.14
N TRP A 398 -18.85 3.19 3.74
CA TRP A 398 -17.45 3.64 3.67
C TRP A 398 -17.27 4.86 2.77
N THR A 399 -17.95 4.89 1.63
CA THR A 399 -17.90 6.00 0.68
C THR A 399 -18.46 7.30 1.26
N ILE A 400 -19.54 7.24 2.03
CA ILE A 400 -20.11 8.41 2.71
C ILE A 400 -19.19 8.88 3.84
N ALA A 401 -18.66 7.95 4.64
CA ALA A 401 -17.70 8.27 5.70
C ALA A 401 -16.43 8.93 5.12
N PHE A 402 -15.95 8.43 3.98
CA PHE A 402 -14.87 9.06 3.20
C PHE A 402 -15.21 10.51 2.86
N MET A 403 -16.37 10.78 2.24
CA MET A 403 -16.69 12.15 1.81
C MET A 403 -16.68 13.14 2.98
N LEU A 404 -17.24 12.76 4.13
CA LEU A 404 -17.27 13.62 5.32
C LEU A 404 -15.86 13.83 5.91
N THR A 405 -15.14 12.72 6.10
CA THR A 405 -13.81 12.73 6.74
C THR A 405 -12.80 13.47 5.85
N PHE A 406 -12.76 13.11 4.57
CA PHE A 406 -11.80 13.65 3.60
C PHE A 406 -12.03 15.14 3.31
N VAL A 407 -13.27 15.65 3.35
CA VAL A 407 -13.51 17.09 3.21
C VAL A 407 -12.94 17.86 4.40
N ILE A 408 -13.12 17.36 5.63
CA ILE A 408 -12.50 17.96 6.84
C ILE A 408 -10.97 17.94 6.72
N GLY A 409 -10.40 16.78 6.35
CA GLY A 409 -8.98 16.65 6.09
C GLY A 409 -8.49 17.63 5.03
N GLY A 410 -9.16 17.71 3.89
CA GLY A 410 -8.84 18.60 2.78
C GLY A 410 -8.88 20.08 3.16
N MET A 411 -9.89 20.52 3.92
CA MET A 411 -9.97 21.90 4.41
C MET A 411 -8.75 22.27 5.28
N THR A 412 -8.34 21.37 6.19
CA THR A 412 -7.13 21.59 7.01
C THR A 412 -5.85 21.58 6.18
N GLY A 413 -5.80 20.84 5.07
CA GLY A 413 -4.66 20.85 4.15
C GLY A 413 -4.55 22.14 3.35
N VAL A 414 -5.68 22.71 2.92
CA VAL A 414 -5.70 24.03 2.26
C VAL A 414 -5.21 25.11 3.23
N LEU A 415 -5.51 25.02 4.53
CA LEU A 415 -4.95 25.92 5.53
C LEU A 415 -3.41 25.78 5.63
N LEU A 416 -2.89 24.55 5.65
CA LEU A 416 -1.44 24.28 5.67
C LEU A 416 -0.73 24.69 4.37
N ALA A 417 -1.46 24.84 3.26
CA ALA A 417 -0.91 25.37 2.01
C ALA A 417 -0.61 26.88 2.08
N VAL A 418 -1.07 27.59 3.12
CA VAL A 418 -0.83 29.01 3.33
C VAL A 418 0.46 29.19 4.15
N PRO A 419 1.58 29.67 3.57
CA PRO A 419 2.87 29.66 4.26
C PRO A 419 2.90 30.36 5.63
N PRO A 420 2.26 31.54 5.82
CA PRO A 420 2.17 32.15 7.15
C PRO A 420 1.48 31.28 8.21
N ALA A 421 0.47 30.49 7.83
CA ALA A 421 -0.18 29.56 8.74
C ALA A 421 0.69 28.31 8.95
N ASP A 422 1.35 27.81 7.91
CA ASP A 422 2.30 26.70 8.04
C ASP A 422 3.45 27.06 9.00
N PHE A 423 3.97 28.29 9.00
CA PHE A 423 5.05 28.67 9.92
C PHE A 423 4.77 28.40 11.40
N VAL A 424 3.50 28.44 11.83
CA VAL A 424 3.10 28.13 13.22
C VAL A 424 2.56 26.71 13.39
N LEU A 425 2.04 26.09 12.33
CA LEU A 425 1.47 24.74 12.37
C LEU A 425 2.45 23.64 11.95
N HIS A 426 3.56 24.01 11.31
CA HIS A 426 4.56 23.10 10.78
C HIS A 426 5.12 22.21 11.89
N ASN A 427 5.12 20.89 11.66
CA ASN A 427 5.53 19.88 12.63
C ASN A 427 4.76 19.86 13.99
N SER A 428 3.69 20.64 14.14
CA SER A 428 2.74 20.46 15.24
C SER A 428 1.92 19.18 15.07
N LEU A 429 1.16 18.79 16.10
CA LEU A 429 0.19 17.71 15.98
C LEU A 429 -0.96 18.03 14.98
N PHE A 430 -1.14 19.28 14.58
CA PHE A 430 -2.10 19.67 13.54
C PHE A 430 -1.76 19.03 12.19
N LEU A 431 -0.45 19.01 11.83
CA LEU A 431 0.03 18.35 10.63
C LEU A 431 -0.25 16.84 10.66
N ILE A 432 -0.02 16.21 11.82
CA ILE A 432 -0.28 14.77 12.01
C ILE A 432 -1.79 14.49 11.90
N ALA A 433 -2.63 15.31 12.53
CA ALA A 433 -4.08 15.21 12.44
C ALA A 433 -4.56 15.35 10.98
N HIS A 434 -4.11 16.38 10.27
CA HIS A 434 -4.42 16.61 8.86
C HIS A 434 -4.08 15.39 7.99
N PHE A 435 -2.83 14.93 8.04
CA PHE A 435 -2.38 13.86 7.15
C PHE A 435 -3.08 12.53 7.46
N HIS A 436 -3.28 12.18 8.74
CA HIS A 436 -4.03 10.99 9.11
C HIS A 436 -5.50 11.07 8.69
N ASN A 437 -6.09 12.27 8.70
CA ASN A 437 -7.45 12.49 8.24
C ASN A 437 -7.62 12.15 6.76
N VAL A 438 -6.70 12.65 5.91
CA VAL A 438 -6.75 12.35 4.46
C VAL A 438 -6.32 10.93 4.11
N ILE A 439 -5.35 10.34 4.82
CA ILE A 439 -4.91 8.95 4.55
C ILE A 439 -5.89 7.92 5.10
N ILE A 440 -6.33 8.04 6.35
CA ILE A 440 -7.29 7.07 6.90
C ILE A 440 -8.65 7.25 6.22
N GLY A 441 -9.15 8.48 6.17
CA GLY A 441 -10.44 8.79 5.54
C GLY A 441 -10.47 8.54 4.04
N GLY A 442 -9.38 8.83 3.33
CA GLY A 442 -9.27 8.64 1.88
C GLY A 442 -8.80 7.26 1.45
N VAL A 443 -7.63 6.83 1.94
CA VAL A 443 -6.98 5.59 1.50
C VAL A 443 -7.55 4.39 2.24
N VAL A 444 -7.49 4.36 3.58
CA VAL A 444 -7.88 3.17 4.35
C VAL A 444 -9.38 2.86 4.21
N PHE A 445 -10.24 3.87 4.31
CA PHE A 445 -11.69 3.67 4.09
C PHE A 445 -11.98 3.26 2.64
N GLY A 446 -11.22 3.79 1.67
CA GLY A 446 -11.31 3.38 0.27
C GLY A 446 -10.92 1.92 0.06
N ILE A 447 -9.87 1.44 0.74
CA ILE A 447 -9.49 0.02 0.74
C ILE A 447 -10.59 -0.83 1.35
N PHE A 448 -11.18 -0.45 2.49
CA PHE A 448 -12.29 -1.23 3.06
C PHE A 448 -13.53 -1.22 2.18
N ALA A 449 -13.83 -0.11 1.49
CA ALA A 449 -14.87 -0.04 0.47
C ALA A 449 -14.56 -1.03 -0.67
N ALA A 450 -13.34 -1.01 -1.20
CA ALA A 450 -12.88 -1.88 -2.28
C ALA A 450 -12.94 -3.36 -1.90
N ILE A 451 -12.44 -3.72 -0.71
CA ILE A 451 -12.48 -5.09 -0.20
C ILE A 451 -13.94 -5.54 -0.13
N ASN A 452 -14.82 -4.82 0.56
CA ASN A 452 -16.23 -5.23 0.67
C ASN A 452 -16.95 -5.26 -0.69
N PHE A 453 -16.54 -4.42 -1.66
CA PHE A 453 -17.13 -4.37 -2.99
C PHE A 453 -16.69 -5.56 -3.86
N TRP A 454 -15.38 -5.83 -3.96
CA TRP A 454 -14.82 -6.84 -4.86
C TRP A 454 -14.49 -8.19 -4.19
N PHE A 455 -14.70 -8.37 -2.88
CA PHE A 455 -14.51 -9.67 -2.21
C PHE A 455 -15.24 -10.84 -2.90
N PRO A 456 -16.51 -10.69 -3.34
CA PRO A 456 -17.19 -11.76 -4.07
C PRO A 456 -16.49 -12.12 -5.37
N LYS A 457 -15.92 -11.13 -6.06
CA LYS A 457 -15.17 -11.35 -7.29
C LYS A 457 -13.85 -12.09 -7.03
N ALA A 458 -13.24 -11.90 -5.87
CA ALA A 458 -12.00 -12.58 -5.49
C ALA A 458 -12.22 -14.03 -5.02
N PHE A 459 -13.25 -14.27 -4.21
CA PHE A 459 -13.40 -15.54 -3.50
C PHE A 459 -14.71 -16.29 -3.79
N GLY A 460 -15.65 -15.70 -4.54
CA GLY A 460 -16.93 -16.33 -4.90
C GLY A 460 -18.03 -16.20 -3.85
N PHE A 461 -17.84 -15.42 -2.77
CA PHE A 461 -18.85 -15.19 -1.74
C PHE A 461 -18.75 -13.79 -1.13
N LYS A 462 -19.84 -13.29 -0.56
CA LYS A 462 -19.91 -11.98 0.10
C LYS A 462 -19.31 -12.03 1.51
N LEU A 463 -18.84 -10.89 1.99
CA LEU A 463 -18.45 -10.74 3.40
C LEU A 463 -19.68 -10.60 4.30
N ASP A 464 -19.54 -11.08 5.54
CA ASP A 464 -20.55 -10.95 6.59
C ASP A 464 -20.86 -9.48 6.88
N GLN A 465 -22.15 -9.14 6.91
CA GLN A 465 -22.60 -7.77 7.07
C GLN A 465 -22.52 -7.29 8.52
N PHE A 466 -22.72 -8.17 9.51
CA PHE A 466 -22.74 -7.77 10.91
C PHE A 466 -21.35 -7.33 11.36
N TRP A 467 -20.34 -8.19 11.19
CA TRP A 467 -18.97 -7.87 11.56
C TRP A 467 -18.38 -6.74 10.72
N GLY A 468 -18.80 -6.61 9.46
CA GLY A 468 -18.44 -5.46 8.64
C GLY A 468 -18.97 -4.14 9.17
N LYS A 469 -20.18 -4.10 9.75
CA LYS A 469 -20.74 -2.90 10.40
C LYS A 469 -20.03 -2.57 11.72
N VAL A 470 -19.66 -3.59 12.50
CA VAL A 470 -18.85 -3.40 13.72
C VAL A 470 -17.48 -2.82 13.36
N SER A 471 -16.83 -3.36 12.32
CA SER A 471 -15.59 -2.83 11.78
C SER A 471 -15.76 -1.36 11.35
N PHE A 472 -16.78 -1.07 10.55
CA PHE A 472 -17.08 0.29 10.10
C PHE A 472 -17.21 1.29 11.26
N TRP A 473 -18.04 1.00 12.25
CA TRP A 473 -18.24 1.94 13.37
C TRP A 473 -17.04 2.05 14.29
N GLY A 474 -16.31 0.94 14.54
CA GLY A 474 -15.05 0.97 15.30
C GLY A 474 -14.01 1.87 14.65
N TRP A 475 -13.87 1.79 13.32
CA TRP A 475 -12.96 2.65 12.55
C TRP A 475 -13.41 4.09 12.49
N VAL A 476 -14.67 4.37 12.12
CA VAL A 476 -15.15 5.74 11.94
C VAL A 476 -15.15 6.50 13.26
N LEU A 477 -15.79 5.95 14.30
CA LEU A 477 -15.82 6.62 15.61
C LEU A 477 -14.41 6.68 16.22
N GLY A 478 -13.66 5.59 16.14
CA GLY A 478 -12.29 5.54 16.64
C GLY A 478 -11.38 6.56 15.98
N PHE A 479 -11.50 6.76 14.66
CA PHE A 479 -10.77 7.80 13.93
C PHE A 479 -11.06 9.20 14.48
N TYR A 480 -12.34 9.57 14.63
CA TYR A 480 -12.68 10.91 15.12
C TYR A 480 -12.19 11.13 16.56
N PHE A 481 -12.35 10.15 17.45
CA PHE A 481 -11.81 10.23 18.82
C PHE A 481 -10.28 10.25 18.86
N ALA A 482 -9.60 9.54 17.95
CA ALA A 482 -8.15 9.45 17.92
C ALA A 482 -7.48 10.75 17.42
N PHE A 483 -8.03 11.36 16.36
CA PHE A 483 -7.33 12.41 15.61
C PHE A 483 -7.92 13.81 15.77
N MET A 484 -9.21 13.97 16.11
CA MET A 484 -9.76 15.32 16.37
C MET A 484 -9.09 16.04 17.55
N PRO A 485 -8.77 15.37 18.68
CA PRO A 485 -7.97 15.97 19.76
C PRO A 485 -6.62 16.51 19.29
N LEU A 486 -6.00 15.88 18.27
CA LEU A 486 -4.68 16.27 17.79
C LEU A 486 -4.70 17.58 17.00
N TYR A 487 -5.83 17.95 16.38
CA TYR A 487 -5.98 19.30 15.82
C TYR A 487 -5.92 20.36 16.92
N VAL A 488 -6.62 20.13 18.05
CA VAL A 488 -6.61 21.05 19.20
C VAL A 488 -5.21 21.11 19.81
N LEU A 489 -4.59 19.96 20.09
CA LEU A 489 -3.22 19.91 20.63
C LEU A 489 -2.20 20.58 19.71
N GLY A 490 -2.35 20.45 18.39
CA GLY A 490 -1.50 21.14 17.43
C GLY A 490 -1.63 22.65 17.51
N LEU A 491 -2.86 23.17 17.66
CA LEU A 491 -3.12 24.60 17.86
C LEU A 491 -2.64 25.10 19.23
N MET A 492 -2.58 24.23 20.23
CA MET A 492 -2.00 24.53 21.56
C MET A 492 -0.46 24.52 21.56
N GLY A 493 0.18 24.24 20.42
CA GLY A 493 1.64 24.26 20.27
C GLY A 493 2.34 22.93 20.52
N VAL A 494 1.61 21.83 20.71
CA VAL A 494 2.21 20.51 20.90
C VAL A 494 2.83 20.02 19.60
N THR A 495 4.13 19.69 19.64
CA THR A 495 4.89 19.24 18.48
C THR A 495 4.89 17.71 18.35
N ARG A 496 5.14 17.25 17.13
CA ARG A 496 5.23 15.82 16.81
C ARG A 496 6.46 15.17 17.46
N ARG A 497 6.41 13.84 17.62
CA ARG A 497 7.52 12.97 18.07
C ARG A 497 7.99 13.18 19.51
N LEU A 498 7.21 13.87 20.34
CA LEU A 498 7.43 13.92 21.78
C LEU A 498 6.85 12.68 22.48
N ARG A 499 7.62 12.12 23.42
CA ARG A 499 7.25 10.94 24.20
C ARG A 499 6.75 11.24 25.61
N THR A 500 7.09 12.40 26.17
CA THR A 500 6.84 12.82 27.56
C THR A 500 6.38 14.27 27.55
N PHE A 501 5.51 14.62 28.50
CA PHE A 501 4.92 15.96 28.60
C PHE A 501 4.87 16.42 30.07
N ASP A 502 5.32 17.65 30.33
CA ASP A 502 5.31 18.21 31.68
C ASP A 502 3.94 18.81 32.05
N ASP A 503 3.24 19.42 31.09
CA ASP A 503 1.94 20.07 31.30
C ASP A 503 0.81 19.03 31.44
N PRO A 504 0.24 18.84 32.65
CA PRO A 504 -0.81 17.84 32.87
C PRO A 504 -2.14 18.21 32.19
N SER A 505 -2.35 19.48 31.84
CA SER A 505 -3.59 19.93 31.19
C SER A 505 -3.78 19.30 29.81
N LEU A 506 -2.69 18.88 29.16
CA LEU A 506 -2.71 18.22 27.86
C LEU A 506 -3.13 16.75 27.94
N GLN A 507 -3.01 16.11 29.12
CA GLN A 507 -3.19 14.67 29.28
C GLN A 507 -4.56 14.19 28.84
N ILE A 508 -5.62 14.95 29.13
CA ILE A 508 -6.99 14.58 28.77
C ILE A 508 -7.14 14.34 27.27
N TRP A 509 -6.49 15.14 26.43
CA TRP A 509 -6.55 15.02 24.97
C TRP A 509 -5.83 13.76 24.49
N PHE A 510 -4.71 13.40 25.10
CA PHE A 510 -4.00 12.16 24.78
C PHE A 510 -4.74 10.92 25.26
N VAL A 511 -5.44 10.99 26.39
CA VAL A 511 -6.31 9.90 26.88
C VAL A 511 -7.49 9.70 25.93
N ILE A 512 -8.14 10.77 25.46
CA ILE A 512 -9.20 10.67 24.43
C ILE A 512 -8.63 10.08 23.13
N ALA A 513 -7.44 10.52 22.72
CA ALA A 513 -6.79 9.98 21.53
C ALA A 513 -6.46 8.48 21.66
N ALA A 514 -6.01 8.05 22.84
CA ALA A 514 -5.76 6.64 23.14
C ALA A 514 -7.05 5.81 23.16
N PHE A 515 -8.15 6.35 23.70
CA PHE A 515 -9.47 5.73 23.61
C PHE A 515 -9.91 5.53 22.15
N GLY A 516 -9.72 6.54 21.30
CA GLY A 516 -9.97 6.41 19.86
C GLY A 516 -9.12 5.32 19.21
N ALA A 517 -7.85 5.19 19.59
CA ALA A 517 -7.00 4.09 19.13
C ALA A 517 -7.54 2.72 19.54
N VAL A 518 -8.05 2.56 20.77
CA VAL A 518 -8.69 1.29 21.20
C VAL A 518 -9.93 0.97 20.37
N LEU A 519 -10.76 1.96 20.03
CA LEU A 519 -11.90 1.76 19.12
C LEU A 519 -11.47 1.30 17.72
N ILE A 520 -10.37 1.85 17.19
CA ILE A 520 -9.79 1.37 15.93
C ILE A 520 -9.30 -0.07 16.07
N ALA A 521 -8.72 -0.45 17.21
CA ALA A 521 -8.31 -1.83 17.47
C ALA A 521 -9.50 -2.79 17.41
N ILE A 522 -10.64 -2.40 17.98
CA ILE A 522 -11.90 -3.14 17.85
C ILE A 522 -12.33 -3.23 16.38
N GLY A 523 -12.20 -2.13 15.62
CA GLY A 523 -12.49 -2.10 14.19
C GLY A 523 -11.65 -3.08 13.37
N ILE A 524 -10.33 -3.14 13.64
CA ILE A 524 -9.41 -4.09 13.01
C ILE A 524 -9.75 -5.54 13.42
N GLY A 525 -9.98 -5.78 14.72
CA GLY A 525 -10.38 -7.10 15.21
C GLY A 525 -11.68 -7.58 14.54
N ALA A 526 -12.69 -6.72 14.46
CA ALA A 526 -13.95 -7.01 13.80
C ALA A 526 -13.78 -7.29 12.30
N PHE A 527 -12.85 -6.60 11.61
CA PHE A 527 -12.53 -6.90 10.21
C PHE A 527 -11.91 -8.30 10.03
N LEU A 528 -10.99 -8.71 10.91
CA LEU A 528 -10.43 -10.07 10.85
C LEU A 528 -11.50 -11.12 11.14
N VAL A 529 -12.36 -10.88 12.13
CA VAL A 529 -13.50 -11.77 12.44
C VAL A 529 -14.48 -11.82 11.27
N GLN A 530 -14.73 -10.69 10.59
CA GLN A 530 -15.56 -10.63 9.38
C GLN A 530 -15.04 -11.60 8.32
N ILE A 531 -13.73 -11.59 8.04
CA ILE A 531 -13.13 -12.52 7.08
C ILE A 531 -13.32 -13.98 7.54
N ALA A 532 -13.00 -14.30 8.79
CA ALA A 532 -13.09 -15.65 9.33
C ALA A 532 -14.52 -16.22 9.25
N VAL A 533 -15.50 -15.46 9.74
CA VAL A 533 -16.93 -15.84 9.72
C VAL A 533 -17.46 -15.97 8.29
N SER A 534 -16.99 -15.13 7.37
CA SER A 534 -17.38 -15.22 5.95
C SER A 534 -16.84 -16.49 5.30
N ILE A 535 -15.60 -16.88 5.62
CA ILE A 535 -15.00 -18.13 5.13
C ILE A 535 -15.75 -19.35 5.68
N TRP A 536 -16.12 -19.35 6.97
CA TRP A 536 -16.90 -20.43 7.57
C TRP A 536 -18.30 -20.56 6.98
N ASN A 537 -18.95 -19.44 6.64
CA ASN A 537 -20.30 -19.38 6.09
C ASN A 537 -20.33 -19.21 4.55
N ARG A 538 -19.24 -19.56 3.85
CA ARG A 538 -19.05 -19.24 2.42
C ARG A 538 -20.16 -19.79 1.51
N GLU A 539 -20.70 -20.96 1.80
CA GLU A 539 -21.77 -21.56 0.97
C GLU A 539 -23.08 -20.77 1.07
N LYS A 540 -23.39 -20.22 2.25
CA LYS A 540 -24.57 -19.37 2.47
C LYS A 540 -24.40 -17.99 1.82
N LEU A 541 -23.18 -17.49 1.76
CA LEU A 541 -22.84 -16.15 1.25
C LEU A 541 -22.42 -16.17 -0.23
N ARG A 542 -22.55 -17.32 -0.90
CA ARG A 542 -22.04 -17.55 -2.24
C ARG A 542 -22.65 -16.61 -3.28
N ASP A 543 -21.81 -16.09 -4.15
CA ASP A 543 -22.24 -15.40 -5.36
C ASP A 543 -22.43 -16.43 -6.48
N THR A 544 -23.67 -16.55 -6.97
CA THR A 544 -24.04 -17.48 -8.03
C THR A 544 -24.15 -16.83 -9.41
N THR A 545 -24.19 -15.49 -9.48
CA THR A 545 -24.35 -14.75 -10.75
C THR A 545 -23.01 -14.36 -11.38
N GLY A 546 -22.04 -13.98 -10.54
CA GLY A 546 -20.88 -13.21 -10.96
C GLY A 546 -21.08 -11.68 -10.90
N ASP A 547 -22.32 -11.23 -10.66
CA ASP A 547 -22.77 -9.85 -10.53
C ASP A 547 -23.65 -9.69 -9.28
N PRO A 548 -23.07 -9.71 -8.06
CA PRO A 548 -23.79 -9.71 -6.80
C PRO A 548 -24.43 -8.36 -6.46
N TRP A 549 -24.03 -7.31 -7.18
CA TRP A 549 -24.40 -5.93 -6.91
C TRP A 549 -25.20 -5.29 -8.03
N ASN A 550 -25.44 -5.98 -9.15
CA ASN A 550 -25.92 -5.39 -10.39
C ASN A 550 -24.99 -4.25 -10.89
N GLY A 551 -23.69 -4.54 -10.94
CA GLY A 551 -22.61 -3.65 -11.34
C GLY A 551 -22.69 -3.21 -12.80
N ARG A 552 -21.82 -2.26 -13.18
CA ARG A 552 -21.90 -1.55 -14.47
C ARG A 552 -20.75 -1.86 -15.43
N THR A 553 -19.64 -2.35 -14.90
CA THR A 553 -18.34 -2.56 -15.56
C THR A 553 -18.04 -4.05 -15.82
N LEU A 554 -17.04 -4.34 -16.66
CA LEU A 554 -16.79 -5.66 -17.24
C LEU A 554 -16.38 -6.74 -16.24
N GLU A 555 -15.80 -6.40 -15.09
CA GLU A 555 -15.45 -7.39 -14.08
C GLU A 555 -16.68 -8.18 -13.59
N TRP A 556 -17.86 -7.55 -13.59
CA TRP A 556 -19.13 -8.17 -13.21
C TRP A 556 -19.73 -9.06 -14.31
N ALA A 557 -19.18 -9.02 -15.53
CA ALA A 557 -19.56 -9.90 -16.63
C ALA A 557 -18.88 -11.29 -16.55
N THR A 558 -17.93 -11.49 -15.64
CA THR A 558 -17.23 -12.76 -15.39
C THR A 558 -17.88 -13.56 -14.26
N SER A 559 -17.50 -14.83 -14.09
CA SER A 559 -17.89 -15.61 -12.90
C SER A 559 -17.25 -15.06 -11.62
N SER A 560 -17.69 -15.56 -10.46
CA SER A 560 -17.11 -15.24 -9.16
C SER A 560 -16.68 -16.55 -8.47
N PRO A 561 -15.37 -16.84 -8.37
CA PRO A 561 -14.25 -16.12 -8.97
C PRO A 561 -14.17 -16.25 -10.52
N PRO A 562 -13.46 -15.35 -11.23
CA PRO A 562 -13.18 -15.48 -12.66
C PRO A 562 -12.29 -16.70 -12.97
N PRO A 563 -12.40 -17.28 -14.17
CA PRO A 563 -11.47 -18.33 -14.61
C PRO A 563 -10.07 -17.74 -14.87
N ASP A 564 -9.06 -18.61 -15.01
CA ASP A 564 -7.66 -18.22 -15.21
C ASP A 564 -7.46 -17.24 -16.38
N TYR A 565 -8.21 -17.44 -17.47
CA TYR A 565 -8.17 -16.62 -18.68
C TYR A 565 -9.07 -15.38 -18.66
N ASN A 566 -9.80 -15.12 -17.57
CA ASN A 566 -10.82 -14.08 -17.39
C ASN A 566 -12.02 -14.17 -18.35
N PHE A 567 -11.80 -13.92 -19.64
CA PHE A 567 -12.80 -13.92 -20.70
C PHE A 567 -12.44 -14.93 -21.79
N ALA A 568 -13.34 -15.90 -22.04
CA ALA A 568 -13.15 -16.86 -23.13
C ALA A 568 -13.14 -16.15 -24.50
N PHE A 569 -14.09 -15.23 -24.70
CA PHE A 569 -14.15 -14.33 -25.84
C PHE A 569 -13.87 -12.90 -25.41
N THR A 570 -12.98 -12.21 -26.12
CA THR A 570 -12.70 -10.80 -25.87
C THR A 570 -13.97 -9.98 -26.13
N PRO A 571 -14.47 -9.20 -25.16
CA PRO A 571 -15.68 -8.41 -25.35
C PRO A 571 -15.45 -7.27 -26.35
N VAL A 572 -16.49 -6.86 -27.07
CA VAL A 572 -16.45 -5.69 -27.95
C VAL A 572 -17.21 -4.54 -27.29
N ILE A 573 -16.54 -3.41 -27.12
CA ILE A 573 -17.00 -2.33 -26.25
C ILE A 573 -17.59 -1.17 -27.04
N HIS A 574 -18.81 -0.78 -26.70
CA HIS A 574 -19.52 0.32 -27.36
C HIS A 574 -19.70 1.55 -26.45
N ASP A 575 -19.92 1.34 -25.15
CA ASP A 575 -20.22 2.38 -24.15
C ASP A 575 -19.28 2.30 -22.94
N ASN A 576 -19.23 3.38 -22.13
CA ASN A 576 -18.38 3.47 -20.96
C ASN A 576 -18.80 2.54 -19.81
N ASP A 577 -20.12 2.37 -19.60
CA ASP A 577 -20.66 1.38 -18.68
C ASP A 577 -20.89 0.07 -19.43
N SER A 578 -19.81 -0.59 -19.85
CA SER A 578 -19.89 -1.62 -20.88
C SER A 578 -20.80 -2.79 -20.49
N TRP A 579 -20.74 -3.28 -19.24
CA TRP A 579 -21.62 -4.37 -18.80
C TRP A 579 -23.08 -3.91 -18.64
N TRP A 580 -23.31 -2.67 -18.24
CA TRP A 580 -24.66 -2.11 -18.17
C TRP A 580 -25.29 -1.97 -19.55
N ASP A 581 -24.55 -1.50 -20.56
CA ASP A 581 -25.02 -1.41 -21.96
C ASP A 581 -25.32 -2.80 -22.51
N MET A 582 -24.43 -3.78 -22.28
CA MET A 582 -24.65 -5.18 -22.65
C MET A 582 -25.95 -5.74 -22.06
N LYS A 583 -26.17 -5.58 -20.75
CA LYS A 583 -27.43 -6.00 -20.08
C LYS A 583 -28.65 -5.33 -20.71
N ARG A 584 -28.57 -4.03 -20.98
CA ARG A 584 -29.69 -3.23 -21.51
C ARG A 584 -30.05 -3.60 -22.96
N ARG A 585 -29.10 -4.09 -23.72
CA ARG A 585 -29.28 -4.60 -25.10
C ARG A 585 -29.62 -6.09 -25.16
N GLY A 586 -29.82 -6.75 -24.02
CA GLY A 586 -30.14 -8.18 -23.97
C GLY A 586 -28.98 -9.08 -24.40
N TYR A 587 -27.74 -8.71 -24.04
CA TYR A 587 -26.56 -9.50 -24.36
C TYR A 587 -26.71 -10.97 -23.93
N THR A 588 -26.44 -11.88 -24.87
CA THR A 588 -26.36 -13.31 -24.63
C THR A 588 -24.89 -13.74 -24.68
N ARG A 589 -24.46 -14.44 -23.63
CA ARG A 589 -23.10 -15.00 -23.58
C ARG A 589 -22.96 -16.11 -24.65
N PRO A 590 -21.91 -16.09 -25.47
CA PRO A 590 -21.65 -17.19 -26.41
C PRO A 590 -21.48 -18.52 -25.67
N LEU A 591 -22.15 -19.56 -26.16
CA LEU A 591 -22.10 -20.92 -25.60
C LEU A 591 -21.26 -21.89 -26.46
N GLU A 592 -20.88 -21.46 -27.65
CA GLU A 592 -20.18 -22.27 -28.65
C GLU A 592 -19.06 -21.45 -29.29
N GLY A 593 -18.18 -22.12 -30.05
CA GLY A 593 -17.08 -21.47 -30.78
C GLY A 593 -15.84 -21.17 -29.93
N PHE A 594 -15.71 -21.82 -28.76
CA PHE A 594 -14.53 -21.71 -27.91
C PHE A 594 -13.26 -22.15 -28.66
N ARG A 595 -12.13 -21.54 -28.31
CA ARG A 595 -10.83 -21.82 -28.92
C ARG A 595 -9.80 -22.06 -27.81
N PRO A 596 -8.70 -22.79 -28.09
CA PRO A 596 -7.58 -22.85 -27.17
C PRO A 596 -7.08 -21.45 -26.81
N ILE A 597 -6.75 -21.22 -25.55
CA ILE A 597 -6.36 -19.91 -25.02
C ILE A 597 -4.88 -19.93 -24.66
N HIS A 598 -4.08 -19.12 -25.33
CA HIS A 598 -2.68 -18.89 -24.97
C HIS A 598 -2.57 -18.16 -23.63
N MET A 599 -1.78 -18.71 -22.71
CA MET A 599 -1.54 -18.18 -21.37
C MET A 599 -0.06 -18.32 -20.97
N PRO A 600 0.47 -17.40 -20.14
CA PRO A 600 1.83 -17.49 -19.63
C PRO A 600 1.97 -18.59 -18.57
N LYS A 601 3.12 -19.27 -18.53
CA LYS A 601 3.44 -20.27 -17.51
C LYS A 601 3.94 -19.64 -16.22
N ASN A 602 3.68 -20.34 -15.12
CA ASN A 602 4.26 -20.03 -13.81
C ASN A 602 5.78 -20.15 -13.82
N THR A 603 6.45 -19.34 -13.01
CA THR A 603 7.91 -19.29 -12.89
C THR A 603 8.36 -18.96 -11.47
N GLY A 604 9.31 -19.72 -10.96
CA GLY A 604 9.94 -19.44 -9.66
C GLY A 604 11.05 -18.39 -9.72
N THR A 605 11.39 -17.90 -10.91
CA THR A 605 12.52 -16.98 -11.09
C THR A 605 12.31 -15.66 -10.33
N GLY A 606 11.07 -15.15 -10.29
CA GLY A 606 10.77 -13.89 -9.58
C GLY A 606 11.01 -14.01 -8.07
N VAL A 607 10.61 -15.14 -7.47
CA VAL A 607 10.89 -15.48 -6.07
C VAL A 607 12.40 -15.53 -5.84
N ILE A 608 13.14 -16.30 -6.67
CA ILE A 608 14.58 -16.51 -6.52
C ILE A 608 15.35 -15.19 -6.59
N LEU A 609 15.07 -14.37 -7.61
CA LEU A 609 15.73 -13.07 -7.77
C LEU A 609 15.46 -12.15 -6.58
N SER A 610 14.24 -12.12 -6.05
CA SER A 610 13.93 -11.33 -4.86
C SER A 610 14.63 -11.85 -3.60
N VAL A 611 14.69 -13.16 -3.39
CA VAL A 611 15.42 -13.74 -2.24
C VAL A 611 16.90 -13.35 -2.32
N LEU A 612 17.52 -13.43 -3.50
CA LEU A 612 18.90 -13.00 -3.70
C LEU A 612 19.07 -11.48 -3.49
N ALA A 613 18.13 -10.65 -3.95
CA ALA A 613 18.15 -9.21 -3.71
C ALA A 613 17.98 -8.86 -2.22
N THR A 614 17.14 -9.60 -1.51
CA THR A 614 16.93 -9.48 -0.06
C THR A 614 18.20 -9.88 0.69
N ALA A 615 18.84 -10.99 0.29
CA ALA A 615 20.12 -11.44 0.85
C ALA A 615 21.23 -10.41 0.59
N MET A 616 21.28 -9.81 -0.61
CA MET A 616 22.20 -8.71 -0.93
C MET A 616 21.95 -7.50 -0.03
N GLY A 617 20.70 -7.09 0.14
CA GLY A 617 20.32 -5.98 1.02
C GLY A 617 20.74 -6.26 2.48
N PHE A 618 20.45 -7.45 3.00
CA PHE A 618 20.89 -7.86 4.34
C PHE A 618 22.42 -7.87 4.47
N ALA A 619 23.13 -8.39 3.47
CA ALA A 619 24.59 -8.42 3.47
C ALA A 619 25.20 -7.01 3.45
N LEU A 620 24.62 -6.10 2.66
CA LEU A 620 25.06 -4.69 2.61
C LEU A 620 24.77 -3.98 3.93
N ILE A 621 23.61 -4.23 4.55
CA ILE A 621 23.33 -3.75 5.91
C ILE A 621 24.41 -4.27 6.85
N TRP A 622 24.73 -5.55 6.88
CA TRP A 622 25.68 -6.08 7.87
C TRP A 622 27.16 -6.03 7.48
N TYR A 623 27.51 -5.35 6.38
CA TYR A 623 28.88 -5.25 5.84
C TYR A 623 29.51 -6.64 5.55
N MET A 624 28.67 -7.61 5.18
CA MET A 624 29.08 -8.95 4.72
C MET A 624 29.42 -8.90 3.22
N TRP A 625 30.54 -8.28 2.87
CA TRP A 625 30.89 -7.95 1.48
C TRP A 625 30.96 -9.16 0.54
N TRP A 626 31.44 -10.31 1.02
CA TRP A 626 31.50 -11.54 0.22
C TRP A 626 30.10 -12.03 -0.16
N LEU A 627 29.13 -11.94 0.77
CA LEU A 627 27.75 -12.35 0.54
C LEU A 627 27.04 -11.35 -0.37
N ALA A 628 27.31 -10.05 -0.21
CA ALA A 628 26.79 -9.02 -1.10
C ALA A 628 27.27 -9.23 -2.54
N ALA A 629 28.57 -9.45 -2.75
CA ALA A 629 29.15 -9.72 -4.06
C ALA A 629 28.62 -11.03 -4.67
N LEU A 630 28.56 -12.11 -3.88
CA LEU A 630 28.01 -13.40 -4.33
C LEU A 630 26.54 -13.28 -4.73
N SER A 631 25.74 -12.58 -3.92
CA SER A 631 24.32 -12.36 -4.19
C SER A 631 24.12 -11.53 -5.46
N PHE A 632 24.93 -10.48 -5.68
CA PHE A 632 24.89 -9.68 -6.90
C PHE A 632 25.23 -10.50 -8.15
N ILE A 633 26.32 -11.28 -8.11
CA ILE A 633 26.70 -12.18 -9.20
C ILE A 633 25.59 -13.22 -9.47
N ALA A 634 24.99 -13.77 -8.42
CA ALA A 634 23.89 -14.73 -8.54
C ALA A 634 22.63 -14.08 -9.15
N ILE A 635 22.28 -12.84 -8.79
CA ILE A 635 21.17 -12.09 -9.39
C ILE A 635 21.40 -11.95 -10.89
N VAL A 636 22.58 -11.49 -11.29
CA VAL A 636 22.94 -11.30 -12.71
C VAL A 636 22.93 -12.64 -13.44
N GLY A 637 23.54 -13.68 -12.87
CA GLY A 637 23.59 -15.03 -13.45
C GLY A 637 22.21 -15.66 -13.64
N VAL A 638 21.34 -15.59 -12.62
CA VAL A 638 19.96 -16.10 -12.70
C VAL A 638 19.13 -15.28 -13.69
N ALA A 639 19.29 -13.96 -13.71
CA ALA A 639 18.60 -13.10 -14.68
C ALA A 639 19.01 -13.46 -16.12
N ILE A 640 20.31 -13.60 -16.38
CA ILE A 640 20.83 -14.04 -17.69
C ILE A 640 20.28 -15.42 -18.03
N PHE A 641 20.39 -16.41 -17.14
CA PHE A 641 19.88 -17.76 -17.39
C PHE A 641 18.38 -17.78 -17.71
N HIS A 642 17.58 -16.95 -17.02
CA HIS A 642 16.16 -16.82 -17.29
C HIS A 642 15.87 -16.29 -18.71
N THR A 643 16.74 -15.44 -19.27
CA THR A 643 16.58 -14.98 -20.65
C THR A 643 16.66 -16.11 -21.69
N PHE A 644 17.34 -17.23 -21.36
CA PHE A 644 17.43 -18.44 -22.19
C PHE A 644 16.31 -19.46 -21.93
N ASN A 645 15.39 -19.22 -20.99
CA ASN A 645 14.23 -20.08 -20.82
C ASN A 645 13.19 -19.79 -21.91
N TYR A 646 13.09 -20.62 -22.94
CA TYR A 646 12.11 -20.46 -24.03
C TYR A 646 10.73 -21.10 -23.75
N ASN A 647 10.60 -21.90 -22.69
CA ASN A 647 9.35 -22.60 -22.37
C ASN A 647 8.46 -21.73 -21.45
N ARG A 648 7.93 -20.64 -21.99
CA ARG A 648 7.29 -19.56 -21.20
C ARG A 648 5.77 -19.55 -21.22
N ASP A 649 5.15 -20.31 -22.12
CA ASP A 649 3.72 -20.24 -22.37
C ASP A 649 3.12 -21.64 -22.60
N PHE A 650 1.80 -21.69 -22.49
CA PHE A 650 1.00 -22.87 -22.82
C PHE A 650 -0.33 -22.43 -23.45
N HIS A 651 -1.06 -23.41 -23.96
CA HIS A 651 -2.45 -23.21 -24.36
C HIS A 651 -3.35 -24.00 -23.41
N ILE A 652 -4.35 -23.34 -22.85
CA ILE A 652 -5.48 -24.02 -22.20
C ILE A 652 -6.27 -24.72 -23.31
N PRO A 653 -6.44 -26.06 -23.25
CA PRO A 653 -7.19 -26.82 -24.25
C PRO A 653 -8.64 -26.33 -24.35
N VAL A 654 -9.24 -26.48 -25.54
CA VAL A 654 -10.61 -26.02 -25.78
C VAL A 654 -11.62 -26.79 -24.91
N GLU A 655 -11.34 -28.05 -24.60
CA GLU A 655 -12.16 -28.92 -23.76
C GLU A 655 -12.27 -28.37 -22.34
N ASP A 656 -11.17 -27.85 -21.79
CA ASP A 656 -11.16 -27.22 -20.45
C ASP A 656 -11.93 -25.90 -20.44
N VAL A 657 -11.84 -25.11 -21.51
CA VAL A 657 -12.65 -23.90 -21.68
C VAL A 657 -14.13 -24.26 -21.75
N ILE A 658 -14.52 -25.25 -22.57
CA ILE A 658 -15.90 -25.73 -22.68
C ILE A 658 -16.42 -26.21 -21.32
N ARG A 659 -15.61 -26.98 -20.58
CA ARG A 659 -15.99 -27.47 -19.25
C ARG A 659 -16.23 -26.31 -18.27
N THR A 660 -15.29 -25.38 -18.16
CA THR A 660 -15.35 -24.24 -17.25
C THR A 660 -16.53 -23.32 -17.57
N GLU A 661 -16.72 -23.01 -18.85
CA GLU A 661 -17.83 -22.19 -19.32
C GLU A 661 -19.17 -22.92 -19.18
N GLY A 662 -19.19 -24.25 -19.37
CA GLY A 662 -20.37 -25.09 -19.16
C GLY A 662 -20.83 -25.15 -17.71
N GLU A 663 -19.90 -25.26 -16.76
CA GLU A 663 -20.18 -25.19 -15.32
C GLU A 663 -20.83 -23.84 -14.95
N ARG A 664 -20.30 -22.74 -15.48
CA ARG A 664 -20.90 -21.41 -15.30
C ARG A 664 -22.32 -21.34 -15.86
N THR A 665 -22.57 -21.90 -17.04
CA THR A 665 -23.91 -21.94 -17.65
C THR A 665 -24.91 -22.72 -16.79
N LYS A 666 -24.49 -23.85 -16.22
CA LYS A 666 -25.32 -24.63 -15.29
C LYS A 666 -25.68 -23.81 -14.03
N LEU A 667 -24.71 -23.12 -13.45
CA LEU A 667 -24.95 -22.27 -12.26
C LEU A 667 -25.97 -21.16 -12.55
N LEU A 668 -25.84 -20.47 -13.68
CA LEU A 668 -26.79 -19.43 -14.09
C LEU A 668 -28.19 -19.98 -14.39
N ALA A 669 -28.29 -21.18 -14.97
CA ALA A 669 -29.57 -21.82 -15.24
C ALA A 669 -30.32 -22.22 -13.96
N VAL A 670 -29.60 -22.76 -12.96
CA VAL A 670 -30.18 -23.08 -11.64
C VAL A 670 -30.75 -21.82 -10.98
N GLN A 671 -30.04 -20.71 -11.08
CA GLN A 671 -30.51 -19.44 -10.53
C GLN A 671 -31.71 -18.88 -11.28
N ALA A 672 -31.75 -18.96 -12.60
CA ALA A 672 -32.91 -18.49 -13.37
C ALA A 672 -34.19 -19.27 -13.07
N ALA A 673 -34.06 -20.51 -12.57
CA ALA A 673 -35.16 -21.38 -12.16
C ALA A 673 -35.60 -21.20 -10.70
N SER A 674 -34.81 -20.52 -9.86
CA SER A 674 -35.09 -20.22 -8.45
C SER A 674 -35.63 -18.81 -8.26
#